data_AF-A0A0W1ICG5-F1
#
_entry.id   AF-A0A0W1ICG5-F1
#
_cell.length_a   1.000
_cell.length_b   1.000
_cell.length_c   1.000
_cell.angle_alpha   90.00
_cell.angle_beta   90.00
_cell.angle_gamma   90.00
#
_symmetry.space_group_name_H-M   'P 1'
#
loop_
_entity.id
_entity.type
_entity.pdbx_description
1 polymer ?
#
loop_
_entity_poly.entity_id
_entity_poly.type
_entity_poly.pdbx_seq_one_letter_code
_entity_poly.pdbx_strand_id
1 'polypeptide(L)'
;MASEKKRHELNGFGVDARRRWGLLSASLLSLACAHAVAAQEREPAAPPAAEAATAEPAAADTPPPGDDTPIASPSPPPEGAVLPEVAPIIPDDEFRKAIPPISAEDDPELDKPLESIADFEKRVADAAKQKANGTADAVPQVDGTPVPALADGQTVEPIGDAPITDTELAAPLPPLESFDVQPVQFVDAEPEGENRQVAYSVQVNGLAAADDSTDADLSGLFGDLSALYDGDGKADNFAMLRARLSNDAELMQRILSSEGYYDGSVDTRIDRAGRERGQPVSAVIDVKPGPRYSFSDIILDAKPTVPPGLIADNFPLAVGEPIVAERVQGAEAAISLKLPEEGYPFAKVGQRDILLDGDKATGVYTLPIDIGPRARFGGFASTGEEAFDADHVAIMARFKRGDLYDSRKVDDLRQALVATGLLATVSVEPQATGESAGDDTEYVTMLVNQQAGPPRTLAASAGYGTGEGIRVEGSWTHRNLFPPEGALIVRGVAGTQEQGLGVTFRRSNAGRRDRTFELVGEATRSNYNAFEALTGRIAARVSYDSTPIWQKKLTYAYGVQLIATSEDDYSFLLADRERDLYYIVGLTGQIGIDRTNSLLDPTKGFRITTLIEPEGSMSGRFSPYARARVDVSGYYPVAENIVLAGRVRVGSILGAARERLAPSRRFYAGGGGSVRGFGYQQLGPKDPNNDPIGGRSVNEAAFEARYRFGNFGIVGFVDAGQVYTGSTPDFSNMRFGAGIGGRFYTNFGPMRLDVATPIDRKPGESRISVYVSIGQAF
;
A
#
# COMPACT_ATOMS: atom_id res chain seq x y z
N MET A 1 -12.74 8.60 -62.65
CA MET A 1 -13.78 8.01 -63.53
C MET A 1 -14.56 7.00 -62.69
N ALA A 2 -15.65 7.46 -62.09
CA ALA A 2 -17.04 7.10 -62.47
C ALA A 2 -17.39 5.68 -61.98
N SER A 3 -18.11 5.56 -60.86
CA SER A 3 -19.60 5.48 -60.80
C SER A 3 -20.11 4.11 -61.25
N GLU A 4 -21.10 3.46 -60.65
CA GLU A 4 -22.01 3.79 -59.55
C GLU A 4 -22.96 2.58 -59.40
N LYS A 5 -23.41 2.35 -58.16
CA LYS A 5 -24.80 2.10 -57.73
C LYS A 5 -25.75 1.23 -58.59
N LYS A 6 -26.45 0.31 -57.92
CA LYS A 6 -27.81 0.49 -57.32
C LYS A 6 -28.24 -0.89 -56.74
N ARG A 7 -28.50 -1.11 -55.44
CA ARG A 7 -29.46 -0.58 -54.44
C ARG A 7 -30.95 -0.95 -54.64
N HIS A 8 -31.52 -1.38 -53.50
CA HIS A 8 -32.93 -1.49 -53.08
C HIS A 8 -33.69 -2.77 -53.54
N GLU A 9 -34.12 -3.69 -52.66
CA GLU A 9 -34.90 -3.69 -51.39
C GLU A 9 -36.28 -4.32 -51.67
N LEU A 10 -36.75 -5.22 -50.81
CA LEU A 10 -38.08 -5.21 -50.15
C LEU A 10 -38.46 -6.60 -49.60
N ASN A 11 -38.69 -6.62 -48.27
CA ASN A 11 -39.78 -7.22 -47.47
C ASN A 11 -40.25 -8.66 -47.77
N GLY A 12 -40.51 -9.56 -46.81
CA GLY A 12 -40.74 -9.50 -45.36
C GLY A 12 -41.55 -10.75 -44.93
N PHE A 13 -41.64 -10.99 -43.60
CA PHE A 13 -42.40 -12.07 -42.88
C PHE A 13 -41.83 -13.50 -42.99
N GLY A 14 -41.68 -14.34 -41.96
CA GLY A 14 -42.01 -14.30 -40.52
C GLY A 14 -41.92 -15.74 -39.95
N VAL A 15 -41.85 -15.86 -38.61
CA VAL A 15 -42.20 -17.03 -37.77
C VAL A 15 -41.16 -18.17 -37.57
N ASP A 16 -40.51 -18.10 -36.41
CA ASP A 16 -40.48 -19.09 -35.31
C ASP A 16 -40.17 -20.60 -35.49
N ALA A 17 -39.27 -21.03 -34.59
CA ALA A 17 -39.24 -22.29 -33.84
C ALA A 17 -38.68 -23.60 -34.49
N ARG A 18 -37.48 -24.02 -34.02
CA ARG A 18 -37.26 -25.18 -33.10
C ARG A 18 -35.86 -25.80 -33.22
N ARG A 19 -35.25 -26.02 -32.05
CA ARG A 19 -34.36 -27.14 -31.65
C ARG A 19 -33.06 -27.36 -32.43
N ARG A 20 -31.92 -27.11 -31.76
CA ARG A 20 -30.96 -28.16 -31.33
C ARG A 20 -29.82 -27.54 -30.50
N TRP A 21 -29.94 -27.66 -29.19
CA TRP A 21 -28.80 -27.74 -28.26
C TRP A 21 -28.38 -29.20 -28.15
N GLY A 22 -27.06 -29.46 -28.12
CA GLY A 22 -26.53 -30.79 -27.88
C GLY A 22 -25.00 -30.86 -27.96
N LEU A 23 -24.39 -30.94 -26.77
CA LEU A 23 -23.19 -31.72 -26.43
C LEU A 23 -21.81 -31.18 -26.85
N LEU A 24 -21.12 -30.58 -25.88
CA LEU A 24 -19.66 -30.63 -25.75
C LEU A 24 -19.35 -31.00 -24.30
N SER A 25 -19.12 -32.28 -24.08
CA SER A 25 -18.80 -32.90 -22.79
C SER A 25 -17.40 -33.48 -22.83
N ALA A 26 -16.66 -33.26 -21.74
CA ALA A 26 -15.60 -34.10 -21.19
C ALA A 26 -14.34 -34.36 -22.05
N SER A 27 -13.23 -33.69 -21.68
CA SER A 27 -11.86 -34.21 -21.80
C SER A 27 -10.91 -33.35 -20.97
N LEU A 28 -10.82 -33.63 -19.66
CA LEU A 28 -9.75 -33.17 -18.76
C LEU A 28 -9.75 -34.07 -17.51
N LEU A 29 -9.62 -35.39 -17.73
CA LEU A 29 -9.47 -36.38 -16.66
C LEU A 29 -8.86 -37.68 -17.22
N SER A 30 -7.59 -37.63 -17.59
CA SER A 30 -6.84 -38.84 -17.98
C SER A 30 -5.33 -38.59 -17.96
N LEU A 31 -4.73 -38.46 -16.78
CA LEU A 31 -3.28 -38.62 -16.59
C LEU A 31 -2.94 -38.85 -15.12
N ALA A 32 -3.40 -39.98 -14.56
CA ALA A 32 -2.88 -40.55 -13.31
C ALA A 32 -3.41 -41.99 -13.13
N CYS A 33 -2.98 -42.93 -13.97
CA CYS A 33 -3.08 -44.37 -13.72
C CYS A 33 -2.23 -45.12 -14.74
N ALA A 34 -1.03 -45.56 -14.36
CA ALA A 34 -0.47 -46.86 -14.79
C ALA A 34 0.90 -47.10 -14.13
N HIS A 35 0.98 -48.24 -13.43
CA HIS A 35 2.12 -49.16 -13.25
C HIS A 35 2.43 -49.51 -11.79
N ALA A 36 1.90 -50.66 -11.37
CA ALA A 36 2.50 -51.54 -10.37
C ALA A 36 2.11 -53.00 -10.71
N VAL A 37 2.95 -53.96 -10.27
CA VAL A 37 2.88 -55.45 -10.34
C VAL A 37 3.68 -56.05 -11.53
N ALA A 38 4.67 -56.96 -11.42
CA ALA A 38 5.13 -57.92 -10.38
C ALA A 38 6.61 -58.40 -10.59
N ALA A 39 7.22 -58.92 -9.50
CA ALA A 39 8.15 -60.08 -9.36
C ALA A 39 9.18 -59.81 -8.22
N GLN A 40 9.07 -60.32 -6.99
CA GLN A 40 9.18 -61.67 -6.39
C GLN A 40 10.63 -62.14 -6.03
N GLU A 41 10.84 -62.25 -4.71
CA GLU A 41 11.73 -63.10 -3.88
C GLU A 41 13.27 -63.12 -4.04
N ARG A 42 13.97 -62.76 -2.95
CA ARG A 42 14.95 -63.60 -2.21
C ARG A 42 15.48 -62.90 -0.95
N GLU A 43 15.61 -63.66 0.13
CA GLU A 43 16.25 -63.36 1.45
C GLU A 43 17.29 -64.48 1.72
N PRO A 44 18.10 -64.47 2.81
CA PRO A 44 18.97 -63.44 3.39
C PRO A 44 20.44 -63.95 3.53
N ALA A 45 21.41 -63.06 3.85
CA ALA A 45 22.64 -63.45 4.56
C ALA A 45 23.34 -62.25 5.23
N ALA A 46 23.83 -62.47 6.44
CA ALA A 46 24.77 -61.65 7.22
C ALA A 46 25.88 -62.58 7.78
N PRO A 47 26.89 -62.10 8.52
CA PRO A 47 27.91 -61.06 8.30
C PRO A 47 29.33 -61.70 8.25
N PRO A 48 30.47 -60.96 8.40
CA PRO A 48 31.14 -60.97 9.72
C PRO A 48 31.97 -59.71 10.07
N ALA A 49 32.64 -59.78 11.23
CA ALA A 49 33.25 -58.76 12.07
C ALA A 49 34.81 -58.68 12.03
N ALA A 50 35.34 -57.77 12.87
CA ALA A 50 36.69 -57.71 13.51
C ALA A 50 37.84 -57.03 12.73
N GLU A 51 38.88 -56.40 13.31
CA GLU A 51 39.17 -55.69 14.59
C GLU A 51 40.65 -55.18 14.46
N ALA A 52 41.01 -54.12 15.20
CA ALA A 52 42.35 -53.80 15.78
C ALA A 52 43.56 -53.25 14.96
N ALA A 53 43.93 -52.00 15.29
CA ALA A 53 45.17 -51.56 16.00
C ALA A 53 46.45 -51.05 15.25
N THR A 54 46.79 -49.79 15.60
CA THR A 54 48.10 -49.17 15.97
C THR A 54 49.32 -49.15 15.03
N ALA A 55 49.82 -47.94 14.70
CA ALA A 55 51.05 -47.31 15.27
C ALA A 55 51.65 -46.19 14.38
N GLU A 56 52.05 -45.08 15.04
CA GLU A 56 52.89 -43.93 14.60
C GLU A 56 54.38 -44.32 14.32
N PRO A 57 55.34 -43.45 13.85
CA PRO A 57 55.48 -41.98 14.11
C PRO A 57 56.14 -41.04 13.04
N ALA A 58 56.15 -39.73 13.36
CA ALA A 58 57.15 -38.65 13.13
C ALA A 58 57.38 -38.04 11.71
N ALA A 59 57.75 -36.76 11.49
CA ALA A 59 57.72 -35.45 12.19
C ALA A 59 58.43 -34.41 11.27
N ALA A 60 57.96 -33.14 11.17
CA ALA A 60 58.77 -31.92 10.89
C ALA A 60 57.98 -30.57 10.97
N ASP A 61 58.35 -29.74 11.96
CA ASP A 61 58.48 -28.25 12.13
C ASP A 61 57.46 -27.14 11.66
N THR A 62 56.72 -26.56 12.65
CA THR A 62 56.65 -25.15 13.22
C THR A 62 56.57 -23.83 12.36
N PRO A 63 56.16 -22.63 12.89
CA PRO A 63 54.89 -22.08 13.51
C PRO A 63 54.55 -20.60 13.05
N PRO A 64 53.80 -19.71 13.79
CA PRO A 64 52.44 -19.72 14.39
C PRO A 64 51.45 -18.69 13.72
N PRO A 65 50.12 -18.63 14.06
CA PRO A 65 49.65 -17.68 15.09
C PRO A 65 48.40 -18.12 15.91
N GLY A 66 48.25 -17.53 17.10
CA GLY A 66 46.98 -17.06 17.70
C GLY A 66 45.91 -18.07 18.13
N ASP A 67 45.71 -18.18 19.44
CA ASP A 67 44.64 -18.93 20.11
C ASP A 67 43.23 -18.60 19.59
N ASP A 68 42.50 -19.61 19.11
CA ASP A 68 41.03 -19.66 19.11
C ASP A 68 40.61 -21.11 19.36
N THR A 69 40.18 -21.40 20.59
CA THR A 69 39.60 -22.70 20.97
C THR A 69 38.10 -22.71 20.65
N PRO A 70 37.55 -23.79 20.08
CA PRO A 70 36.10 -23.96 19.94
C PRO A 70 35.49 -24.31 21.30
N ILE A 71 34.55 -23.48 21.78
CA ILE A 71 33.75 -23.78 22.97
C ILE A 71 32.77 -24.91 22.63
N ALA A 72 32.95 -26.05 23.28
CA ALA A 72 32.04 -27.18 23.23
C ALA A 72 30.67 -26.80 23.83
N SER A 73 29.59 -27.17 23.14
CA SER A 73 28.22 -27.04 23.67
C SER A 73 28.01 -28.00 24.84
N PRO A 74 27.43 -27.56 25.98
CA PRO A 74 27.25 -28.42 27.13
C PRO A 74 26.12 -29.44 26.90
N SER A 75 26.36 -30.69 27.30
CA SER A 75 25.33 -31.72 27.36
C SER A 75 24.26 -31.37 28.41
N PRO A 76 22.97 -31.65 28.16
CA PRO A 76 21.90 -31.34 29.11
C PRO A 76 22.04 -32.18 30.39
N PRO A 77 21.57 -31.65 31.53
CA PRO A 77 21.65 -32.35 32.80
C PRO A 77 20.75 -33.60 32.80
N PRO A 78 21.13 -34.66 33.54
CA PRO A 78 20.36 -35.89 33.59
C PRO A 78 18.95 -35.67 34.16
N GLU A 79 17.98 -36.46 33.70
CA GLU A 79 16.58 -36.39 34.17
C GLU A 79 16.52 -36.54 35.70
N GLY A 80 16.07 -35.48 36.38
CA GLY A 80 15.95 -35.39 37.84
C GLY A 80 16.81 -34.32 38.51
N ALA A 81 17.64 -33.56 37.77
CA ALA A 81 18.43 -32.48 38.35
C ALA A 81 17.56 -31.25 38.72
N VAL A 82 17.49 -30.94 40.02
CA VAL A 82 16.90 -29.69 40.53
C VAL A 82 17.93 -28.57 40.38
N LEU A 83 17.68 -27.63 39.48
CA LEU A 83 18.52 -26.43 39.31
C LEU A 83 18.21 -25.40 40.42
N PRO A 84 19.22 -24.71 40.96
CA PRO A 84 19.01 -23.70 42.01
C PRO A 84 18.24 -22.49 41.46
N GLU A 85 17.30 -21.96 42.25
CA GLU A 85 16.61 -20.70 41.94
C GLU A 85 17.61 -19.54 41.91
N VAL A 86 17.61 -18.81 40.79
CA VAL A 86 18.43 -17.62 40.60
C VAL A 86 17.73 -16.46 41.30
N ALA A 87 18.27 -16.03 42.44
CA ALA A 87 17.84 -14.82 43.10
C ALA A 87 18.20 -13.58 42.24
N PRO A 88 17.30 -12.58 42.13
CA PRO A 88 17.59 -11.33 41.43
C PRO A 88 18.76 -10.60 42.09
N ILE A 89 19.61 -10.01 41.26
CA ILE A 89 20.88 -9.38 41.63
C ILE A 89 20.69 -8.19 42.60
N ILE A 90 19.49 -7.61 42.68
CA ILE A 90 19.10 -6.59 43.66
C ILE A 90 17.65 -6.87 44.10
N PRO A 91 17.36 -7.06 45.39
CA PRO A 91 16.00 -7.17 45.90
C PRO A 91 15.23 -5.86 45.73
N ASP A 92 13.92 -5.92 45.46
CA ASP A 92 13.06 -4.74 45.26
C ASP A 92 13.14 -3.72 46.41
N ASP A 93 13.42 -4.19 47.63
CA ASP A 93 13.57 -3.34 48.81
C ASP A 93 14.89 -2.53 48.80
N GLU A 94 15.94 -3.07 48.20
CA GLU A 94 17.21 -2.38 48.01
C GLU A 94 17.13 -1.39 46.84
N PHE A 95 16.38 -1.73 45.78
CA PHE A 95 16.03 -0.80 44.71
C PHE A 95 15.21 0.39 45.21
N ARG A 96 14.17 0.15 46.02
CA ARG A 96 13.34 1.22 46.60
C ARG A 96 14.11 2.13 47.56
N LYS A 97 15.13 1.62 48.25
CA LYS A 97 16.04 2.42 49.07
C LYS A 97 17.01 3.28 48.27
N ALA A 98 17.31 2.91 47.02
CA ALA A 98 18.18 3.67 46.13
C ALA A 98 17.45 4.83 45.42
N ILE A 99 16.12 4.89 45.50
CA ILE A 99 15.33 6.02 45.01
C ILE A 99 15.39 7.13 46.06
N PRO A 100 16.01 8.29 45.77
CA PRO A 100 16.02 9.39 46.71
C PRO A 100 14.57 9.85 46.97
N PRO A 101 14.14 9.96 48.24
CA PRO A 101 12.81 10.47 48.54
C PRO A 101 12.77 11.97 48.22
N ILE A 102 11.92 12.36 47.28
CA ILE A 102 11.59 13.77 47.08
C ILE A 102 10.57 14.11 48.15
N SER A 103 10.99 14.87 49.16
CA SER A 103 10.07 15.36 50.19
C SER A 103 9.28 16.54 49.63
N ALA A 104 8.01 16.70 50.00
CA ALA A 104 7.19 17.86 49.63
C ALA A 104 7.74 19.19 50.19
N GLU A 105 8.76 19.14 51.06
CA GLU A 105 9.50 20.30 51.55
C GLU A 105 10.50 20.83 50.50
N ASP A 106 10.96 19.97 49.58
CA ASP A 106 11.94 20.31 48.53
C ASP A 106 11.28 20.83 47.25
N ASP A 107 10.03 20.45 46.98
CA ASP A 107 9.22 20.98 45.88
C ASP A 107 7.74 21.13 46.30
N PRO A 108 7.33 22.34 46.74
CA PRO A 108 5.97 22.60 47.20
C PRO A 108 4.91 22.55 46.07
N GLU A 109 5.29 22.31 44.81
CA GLU A 109 4.36 22.12 43.70
C GLU A 109 3.79 20.70 43.64
N LEU A 110 4.48 19.70 44.21
CA LEU A 110 4.13 18.27 44.06
C LEU A 110 2.81 17.86 44.74
N ASP A 111 2.38 18.59 45.78
CA ASP A 111 1.11 18.34 46.49
C ASP A 111 -0.03 19.28 46.04
N LYS A 112 0.20 20.13 45.03
CA LYS A 112 -0.87 21.00 44.52
C LYS A 112 -1.83 20.21 43.63
N PRO A 113 -3.16 20.40 43.79
CA PRO A 113 -4.11 19.81 42.87
C PRO A 113 -3.85 20.32 41.44
N LEU A 114 -3.83 19.40 40.48
CA LEU A 114 -3.61 19.69 39.07
C LEU A 114 -4.57 20.79 38.61
N GLU A 115 -4.02 21.83 37.98
CA GLU A 115 -4.82 22.95 37.47
C GLU A 115 -5.81 22.46 36.39
N SER A 116 -6.94 23.16 36.26
CA SER A 116 -7.90 22.85 35.20
C SER A 116 -7.36 23.26 33.84
N ILE A 117 -7.77 22.57 32.77
CA ILE A 117 -7.34 22.87 31.40
C ILE A 117 -7.62 24.35 31.03
N ALA A 118 -8.75 24.90 31.49
CA ALA A 118 -9.10 26.29 31.23
C ALA A 118 -8.17 27.29 31.95
N ASP A 119 -7.70 26.97 33.15
CA ASP A 119 -6.76 27.79 33.91
C ASP A 119 -5.34 27.69 33.32
N PHE A 120 -4.96 26.51 32.83
CA PHE A 120 -3.73 26.29 32.08
C PHE A 120 -3.68 27.16 30.82
N GLU A 121 -4.74 27.13 29.99
CA GLU A 121 -4.81 27.91 28.75
C GLU A 121 -4.76 29.42 29.00
N LYS A 122 -5.41 29.88 30.08
CA LYS A 122 -5.39 31.29 30.48
C LYS A 122 -4.00 31.73 30.94
N ARG A 123 -3.30 30.90 31.72
CA ARG A 123 -1.92 31.14 32.16
C ARG A 123 -0.94 31.15 30.98
N VAL A 124 -1.11 30.27 30.00
CA VAL A 124 -0.30 30.26 28.78
C VAL A 124 -0.55 31.51 27.92
N ALA A 125 -1.80 31.96 27.82
CA ALA A 125 -2.15 33.19 27.12
C ALA A 125 -1.61 34.45 27.83
N ASP A 126 -1.61 34.47 29.16
CA ASP A 126 -1.05 35.57 29.95
C ASP A 126 0.50 35.57 29.94
N ALA A 127 1.13 34.38 29.91
CA ALA A 127 2.57 34.24 29.71
C ALA A 127 3.03 34.67 28.30
N ALA A 128 2.20 34.43 27.28
CA ALA A 128 2.43 34.94 25.93
C ALA A 128 2.31 36.47 25.87
N LYS A 129 1.41 37.08 26.66
CA LYS A 129 1.31 38.54 26.82
C LYS A 129 2.47 39.14 27.62
N GLN A 130 3.01 38.42 28.61
CA GLN A 130 4.18 38.87 29.37
C GLN A 130 5.48 38.77 28.57
N LYS A 131 5.65 37.76 27.71
CA LYS A 131 6.79 37.67 26.77
C LYS A 131 6.82 38.81 25.74
N ALA A 132 5.68 39.45 25.50
CA ALA A 132 5.59 40.63 24.64
C ALA A 132 5.97 41.95 25.36
N ASN A 133 6.14 41.95 26.70
CA ASN A 133 6.25 43.17 27.52
C ASN A 133 7.48 43.25 28.47
N GLY A 134 8.60 42.56 28.20
CA GLY A 134 9.94 43.02 28.63
C GLY A 134 10.86 42.05 29.42
N THR A 135 12.14 42.05 28.97
CA THR A 135 13.48 42.02 29.64
C THR A 135 13.67 41.41 31.04
N ALA A 136 14.86 41.00 31.50
CA ALA A 136 16.15 40.49 31.00
C ALA A 136 16.91 40.18 32.31
N ASP A 137 17.49 38.97 32.46
CA ASP A 137 18.63 38.62 33.35
C ASP A 137 18.58 37.13 33.77
N ALA A 138 19.05 36.24 32.88
CA ALA A 138 19.56 34.94 33.27
C ALA A 138 20.51 34.43 32.17
N VAL A 139 21.76 34.15 32.55
CA VAL A 139 22.77 33.54 31.66
C VAL A 139 22.32 32.11 31.34
N PRO A 140 22.16 31.72 30.06
CA PRO A 140 21.67 30.38 29.72
C PRO A 140 22.74 29.33 30.03
N GLN A 141 22.34 28.29 30.76
CA GLN A 141 23.13 27.07 30.98
C GLN A 141 22.46 25.92 30.24
N VAL A 142 23.27 25.00 29.69
CA VAL A 142 22.79 23.71 29.15
C VAL A 142 23.48 22.62 29.95
N ASP A 143 22.68 21.74 30.57
CA ASP A 143 23.13 20.62 31.43
C ASP A 143 24.19 21.01 32.48
N GLY A 144 23.94 22.12 33.20
CA GLY A 144 24.77 22.57 34.31
C GLY A 144 26.18 23.04 33.92
N THR A 145 26.49 23.14 32.62
CA THR A 145 27.82 23.53 32.14
C THR A 145 27.75 24.91 31.46
N PRO A 146 28.53 25.91 31.90
CA PRO A 146 28.54 27.22 31.26
C PRO A 146 29.18 27.16 29.86
N VAL A 147 28.54 27.81 28.87
CA VAL A 147 29.09 27.94 27.51
C VAL A 147 30.36 28.81 27.55
N PRO A 148 31.48 28.43 26.90
CA PRO A 148 32.73 29.20 26.98
C PRO A 148 32.63 30.56 26.27
N ALA A 149 33.26 31.59 26.85
CA ALA A 149 33.33 32.94 26.28
C ALA A 149 34.25 33.04 25.06
N LEU A 150 34.00 34.03 24.20
CA LEU A 150 34.88 34.42 23.10
C LEU A 150 36.19 35.04 23.64
N ALA A 151 37.19 35.19 22.76
CA ALA A 151 38.59 35.43 23.13
C ALA A 151 38.89 36.76 23.86
N ASP A 152 37.93 37.66 24.01
CA ASP A 152 38.00 38.90 24.80
C ASP A 152 37.27 38.80 26.16
N GLY A 153 36.74 37.63 26.49
CA GLY A 153 36.10 37.34 27.77
C GLY A 153 34.64 37.78 27.87
N GLN A 154 33.99 38.16 26.77
CA GLN A 154 32.56 38.49 26.74
C GLN A 154 31.75 37.48 25.91
N THR A 155 30.48 37.28 26.26
CA THR A 155 29.59 36.29 25.63
C THR A 155 28.51 36.91 24.73
N VAL A 156 28.41 38.24 24.66
CA VAL A 156 27.47 38.98 23.78
C VAL A 156 28.08 40.33 23.39
N GLU A 157 28.14 40.67 22.09
CA GLU A 157 28.48 42.03 21.64
C GLU A 157 27.28 42.98 21.86
N PRO A 158 27.45 44.11 22.55
CA PRO A 158 26.38 45.09 22.69
C PRO A 158 26.25 45.89 21.38
N ILE A 159 25.08 45.78 20.74
CA ILE A 159 24.66 46.79 19.76
C ILE A 159 24.47 48.09 20.56
N GLY A 160 25.37 49.04 20.36
CA GLY A 160 25.34 50.33 21.03
C GLY A 160 24.08 51.12 20.65
N ASP A 161 23.31 51.52 21.67
CA ASP A 161 22.33 52.58 21.53
C ASP A 161 23.04 53.89 21.16
N ALA A 162 22.54 54.52 20.10
CA ALA A 162 22.90 55.89 19.76
C ALA A 162 22.54 56.83 20.93
N PRO A 163 23.32 57.90 21.21
CA PRO A 163 23.03 58.80 22.30
C PRO A 163 21.77 59.62 22.00
N ILE A 164 20.75 59.49 22.84
CA ILE A 164 19.60 60.39 22.87
C ILE A 164 20.09 61.72 23.49
N THR A 165 20.41 62.69 22.65
CA THR A 165 20.80 64.05 23.07
C THR A 165 19.59 64.96 23.21
N ASP A 166 18.49 64.48 23.79
CA ASP A 166 17.30 65.31 23.99
C ASP A 166 17.13 65.67 25.46
N THR A 167 17.67 66.84 25.81
CA THR A 167 17.67 67.42 27.16
C THR A 167 16.27 67.68 27.73
N GLU A 168 15.21 67.60 26.93
CA GLU A 168 13.82 67.77 27.41
C GLU A 168 13.30 66.54 28.17
N LEU A 169 13.82 65.34 27.89
CA LEU A 169 13.40 64.09 28.56
C LEU A 169 14.01 63.90 29.96
N ALA A 170 14.97 64.73 30.34
CA ALA A 170 15.62 64.70 31.66
C ALA A 170 15.05 65.73 32.65
N ALA A 171 14.04 66.53 32.25
CA ALA A 171 13.40 67.49 33.14
C ALA A 171 12.41 66.79 34.09
N PRO A 172 12.40 67.12 35.41
CA PRO A 172 11.44 66.55 36.34
C PRO A 172 10.02 67.01 35.97
N LEU A 173 9.09 66.05 35.95
CA LEU A 173 7.69 66.30 35.59
C LEU A 173 7.05 67.34 36.54
N PRO A 174 6.25 68.29 36.01
CA PRO A 174 5.60 69.30 36.83
C PRO A 174 4.51 68.68 37.74
N PRO A 175 4.21 69.30 38.90
CA PRO A 175 3.20 68.79 39.83
C PRO A 175 1.80 68.73 39.21
N LEU A 176 1.09 67.64 39.50
CA LEU A 176 -0.26 67.30 38.99
C LEU A 176 -1.34 68.38 39.23
N GLU A 177 -1.12 69.32 40.14
CA GLU A 177 -2.05 70.42 40.45
C GLU A 177 -2.04 71.56 39.40
N SER A 178 -1.07 71.57 38.49
CA SER A 178 -0.98 72.52 37.37
C SER A 178 -1.61 72.02 36.07
N PHE A 179 -2.21 70.83 36.08
CA PHE A 179 -2.90 70.26 34.92
C PHE A 179 -4.33 70.83 34.84
N ASP A 180 -4.48 71.97 34.18
CA ASP A 180 -5.79 72.44 33.71
C ASP A 180 -6.26 71.47 32.62
N VAL A 181 -7.19 70.59 32.97
CA VAL A 181 -7.86 69.71 32.00
C VAL A 181 -8.80 70.59 31.18
N GLN A 182 -8.25 71.32 30.21
CA GLN A 182 -8.98 71.62 29.00
C GLN A 182 -9.42 70.25 28.46
N PRO A 183 -10.73 69.96 28.36
CA PRO A 183 -11.17 68.72 27.75
C PRO A 183 -10.51 68.67 26.36
N VAL A 184 -9.71 67.64 26.13
CA VAL A 184 -9.20 67.35 24.81
C VAL A 184 -10.43 67.26 23.93
N GLN A 185 -10.63 68.27 23.07
CA GLN A 185 -11.38 68.04 21.85
C GLN A 185 -10.54 67.01 21.12
N PHE A 186 -10.88 65.75 21.33
CA PHE A 186 -10.59 64.73 20.35
C PHE A 186 -11.05 65.37 19.05
N VAL A 187 -10.11 65.62 18.13
CA VAL A 187 -10.50 65.62 16.72
C VAL A 187 -11.35 64.38 16.61
N ASP A 188 -12.63 64.59 16.30
CA ASP A 188 -13.62 63.53 16.22
C ASP A 188 -12.91 62.30 15.66
N ALA A 189 -12.95 61.20 16.41
CA ALA A 189 -12.55 59.92 15.85
C ALA A 189 -13.14 59.92 14.45
N GLU A 190 -12.28 59.86 13.41
CA GLU A 190 -12.79 59.71 12.05
C GLU A 190 -13.83 58.60 12.18
N PRO A 191 -15.08 58.85 11.76
CA PRO A 191 -16.16 57.92 12.02
C PRO A 191 -15.61 56.57 11.57
N GLU A 192 -15.69 55.53 12.41
CA GLU A 192 -15.42 54.16 12.00
C GLU A 192 -16.22 54.00 10.71
N GLY A 193 -15.52 54.16 9.59
CA GLY A 193 -16.15 54.35 8.31
C GLY A 193 -16.72 52.98 8.08
N GLU A 194 -18.05 52.87 8.19
CA GLU A 194 -18.80 51.66 7.92
C GLU A 194 -18.01 50.84 6.92
N ASN A 195 -17.48 49.67 7.31
CA ASN A 195 -16.85 48.74 6.38
C ASN A 195 -17.93 48.33 5.39
N ARG A 196 -18.16 49.20 4.41
CA ARG A 196 -19.16 49.04 3.38
C ARG A 196 -18.52 48.09 2.41
N GLN A 197 -18.74 46.80 2.68
CA GLN A 197 -18.51 45.75 1.71
C GLN A 197 -19.01 46.23 0.35
N VAL A 198 -18.10 46.28 -0.61
CA VAL A 198 -18.40 46.67 -1.98
C VAL A 198 -18.94 45.43 -2.66
N ALA A 199 -20.26 45.42 -2.89
CA ALA A 199 -20.86 44.44 -3.77
C ALA A 199 -20.42 44.73 -5.21
N TYR A 200 -20.01 43.71 -5.95
CA TYR A 200 -19.61 43.83 -7.35
C TYR A 200 -20.11 42.67 -8.22
N SER A 201 -20.11 42.89 -9.52
CA SER A 201 -20.33 41.88 -10.55
C SER A 201 -19.13 41.84 -11.49
N VAL A 202 -18.80 40.67 -12.02
CA VAL A 202 -17.68 40.48 -12.95
C VAL A 202 -18.22 40.43 -14.37
N GLN A 203 -17.60 41.19 -15.27
CA GLN A 203 -17.90 41.15 -16.69
C GLN A 203 -16.61 40.96 -17.49
N VAL A 204 -16.53 39.86 -18.24
CA VAL A 204 -15.41 39.58 -19.14
C VAL A 204 -15.90 39.74 -20.59
N ASN A 205 -15.27 40.65 -21.34
CA ASN A 205 -15.59 40.90 -22.75
C ASN A 205 -14.44 40.43 -23.65
N GLY A 206 -14.76 39.98 -24.86
CA GLY A 206 -13.76 39.71 -25.91
C GLY A 206 -12.98 38.39 -25.79
N LEU A 207 -13.25 37.56 -24.77
CA LEU A 207 -12.60 36.25 -24.59
C LEU A 207 -13.22 35.15 -25.48
N ALA A 208 -14.52 35.22 -25.78
CA ALA A 208 -15.28 34.13 -26.42
C ALA A 208 -14.66 33.61 -27.73
N ALA A 209 -14.13 34.49 -28.58
CA ALA A 209 -13.53 34.07 -29.84
C ALA A 209 -12.22 33.27 -29.66
N ALA A 210 -11.44 33.60 -28.63
CA ALA A 210 -10.25 32.82 -28.29
C ALA A 210 -10.65 31.48 -27.67
N ASP A 211 -11.61 31.52 -26.74
CA ASP A 211 -12.19 30.35 -26.05
C ASP A 211 -12.73 29.30 -27.05
N ASP A 212 -13.50 29.73 -28.04
CA ASP A 212 -14.08 28.86 -29.09
C ASP A 212 -13.02 28.25 -30.04
N SER A 213 -11.81 28.81 -30.05
CA SER A 213 -10.73 28.39 -30.97
C SER A 213 -9.63 27.57 -30.30
N THR A 214 -9.75 27.36 -28.99
CA THR A 214 -8.89 26.49 -28.19
C THR A 214 -9.67 25.25 -27.77
N ASP A 215 -8.97 24.13 -27.58
CA ASP A 215 -9.58 22.96 -26.96
C ASP A 215 -9.78 23.15 -25.44
N ALA A 216 -9.10 24.15 -24.86
CA ALA A 216 -9.23 24.57 -23.47
C ALA A 216 -10.43 25.52 -23.29
N ASP A 217 -11.20 25.29 -22.22
CA ASP A 217 -12.23 26.23 -21.72
C ASP A 217 -11.54 27.34 -20.91
N LEU A 218 -11.09 28.38 -21.60
CA LEU A 218 -10.45 29.56 -21.02
C LEU A 218 -11.40 30.31 -20.09
N SER A 219 -12.69 30.34 -20.41
CA SER A 219 -13.70 30.98 -19.56
C SER A 219 -13.84 30.25 -18.22
N GLY A 220 -13.90 28.92 -18.24
CA GLY A 220 -13.92 28.06 -17.06
C GLY A 220 -12.62 28.12 -16.27
N LEU A 221 -11.47 28.04 -16.95
CA LEU A 221 -10.15 28.10 -16.31
C LEU A 221 -9.90 29.45 -15.63
N PHE A 222 -10.32 30.55 -16.26
CA PHE A 222 -10.32 31.86 -15.61
C PHE A 222 -11.30 31.91 -14.43
N GLY A 223 -12.50 31.33 -14.59
CA GLY A 223 -13.51 31.21 -13.53
C GLY A 223 -12.97 30.54 -12.26
N ASP A 224 -12.26 29.43 -12.43
CA ASP A 224 -11.72 28.62 -11.33
C ASP A 224 -10.55 29.30 -10.59
N LEU A 225 -9.77 30.14 -11.29
CA LEU A 225 -8.56 30.77 -10.77
C LEU A 225 -8.71 32.25 -10.38
N SER A 226 -9.82 32.88 -10.77
CA SER A 226 -10.08 34.31 -10.59
C SER A 226 -10.35 34.67 -9.13
N ALA A 227 -9.61 35.65 -8.64
CA ALA A 227 -9.82 36.22 -7.30
C ALA A 227 -11.12 37.03 -7.23
N LEU A 228 -11.62 37.53 -8.36
CA LEU A 228 -12.93 38.18 -8.42
C LEU A 228 -14.09 37.17 -8.28
N TYR A 229 -13.99 35.98 -8.87
CA TYR A 229 -15.02 34.94 -8.72
C TYR A 229 -14.96 34.27 -7.33
N ASP A 230 -13.77 34.02 -6.78
CA ASP A 230 -13.58 33.52 -5.40
C ASP A 230 -14.17 34.47 -4.33
N GLY A 231 -14.25 35.76 -4.65
CA GLY A 231 -14.81 36.77 -3.76
C GLY A 231 -16.34 36.80 -3.66
N ASP A 232 -17.07 35.92 -4.34
CA ASP A 232 -18.55 35.83 -4.30
C ASP A 232 -19.29 37.17 -4.55
N GLY A 233 -18.69 38.05 -5.37
CA GLY A 233 -19.24 39.38 -5.64
C GLY A 233 -19.19 40.36 -4.46
N LYS A 234 -18.30 40.14 -3.48
CA LYS A 234 -18.10 41.01 -2.32
C LYS A 234 -16.62 41.27 -2.05
N ALA A 235 -16.25 42.53 -1.82
CA ALA A 235 -14.91 42.93 -1.40
C ALA A 235 -15.00 43.84 -0.17
N ASP A 236 -14.03 43.77 0.73
CA ASP A 236 -14.03 44.57 1.97
C ASP A 236 -14.00 46.07 1.70
N ASN A 237 -13.31 46.48 0.63
CA ASN A 237 -13.27 47.86 0.16
C ASN A 237 -12.89 47.94 -1.33
N PHE A 238 -12.95 49.14 -1.90
CA PHE A 238 -12.59 49.39 -3.31
C PHE A 238 -11.11 49.09 -3.62
N ALA A 239 -10.20 49.19 -2.66
CA ALA A 239 -8.80 48.88 -2.87
C ALA A 239 -8.58 47.37 -3.07
N MET A 240 -9.25 46.54 -2.28
CA MET A 240 -9.26 45.09 -2.44
C MET A 240 -9.88 44.68 -3.78
N LEU A 241 -11.01 45.27 -4.18
CA LEU A 241 -11.63 45.02 -5.48
C LEU A 241 -10.66 45.35 -6.63
N ARG A 242 -9.97 46.49 -6.56
CA ARG A 242 -8.98 46.91 -7.56
C ARG A 242 -7.78 45.96 -7.60
N ALA A 243 -7.31 45.49 -6.44
CA ALA A 243 -6.23 44.52 -6.36
C ALA A 243 -6.63 43.18 -7.01
N ARG A 244 -7.82 42.65 -6.69
CA ARG A 244 -8.37 41.45 -7.33
C ARG A 244 -8.50 41.61 -8.85
N LEU A 245 -9.03 42.74 -9.30
CA LEU A 245 -9.16 43.05 -10.73
C LEU A 245 -7.80 43.13 -11.44
N SER A 246 -6.77 43.69 -10.80
CA SER A 246 -5.41 43.73 -11.34
C SER A 246 -4.79 42.33 -11.42
N ASN A 247 -4.93 41.53 -10.36
CA ASN A 247 -4.43 40.15 -10.33
C ASN A 247 -5.10 39.29 -11.41
N ASP A 248 -6.41 39.48 -11.61
CA ASP A 248 -7.18 38.77 -12.62
C ASP A 248 -6.84 39.21 -14.04
N ALA A 249 -6.44 40.48 -14.25
CA ALA A 249 -5.92 40.93 -15.54
C ALA A 249 -4.62 40.20 -15.90
N GLU A 250 -3.69 40.11 -14.93
CA GLU A 250 -2.43 39.36 -15.10
C GLU A 250 -2.69 37.86 -15.30
N LEU A 251 -3.64 37.28 -14.55
CA LEU A 251 -4.08 35.91 -14.72
C LEU A 251 -4.60 35.69 -16.14
N MET A 252 -5.50 36.53 -16.64
CA MET A 252 -6.04 36.43 -17.99
C MET A 252 -4.95 36.52 -19.05
N GLN A 253 -3.98 37.44 -18.89
CA GLN A 253 -2.85 37.54 -19.82
C GLN A 253 -1.96 36.28 -19.79
N ARG A 254 -1.76 35.67 -18.62
CA ARG A 254 -1.05 34.38 -18.50
C ARG A 254 -1.81 33.24 -19.18
N ILE A 255 -3.13 33.16 -19.02
CA ILE A 255 -4.00 32.15 -19.66
C ILE A 255 -3.94 32.28 -21.19
N LEU A 256 -4.05 33.51 -21.70
CA LEU A 256 -3.90 33.77 -23.14
C LEU A 256 -2.51 33.35 -23.63
N SER A 257 -1.46 33.74 -22.90
CA SER A 257 -0.08 33.38 -23.25
C SER A 257 0.16 31.86 -23.21
N SER A 258 -0.49 31.12 -22.31
CA SER A 258 -0.38 29.66 -22.26
C SER A 258 -1.02 28.96 -23.45
N GLU A 259 -1.97 29.61 -24.12
CA GLU A 259 -2.60 29.10 -25.35
C GLU A 259 -1.98 29.64 -26.64
N GLY A 260 -0.91 30.42 -26.55
CA GLY A 260 -0.18 30.97 -27.69
C GLY A 260 -0.65 32.36 -28.13
N TYR A 261 -1.46 33.06 -27.33
CA TYR A 261 -1.89 34.44 -27.58
C TYR A 261 -0.93 35.44 -26.91
N TYR A 262 0.28 35.57 -27.44
CA TYR A 262 1.35 36.38 -26.83
C TYR A 262 1.15 37.90 -26.97
N ASP A 263 0.44 38.34 -28.02
CA ASP A 263 0.10 39.76 -28.21
C ASP A 263 -1.23 40.15 -27.52
N GLY A 264 -1.76 39.27 -26.68
CA GLY A 264 -3.00 39.50 -25.96
C GLY A 264 -2.89 40.69 -25.01
N SER A 265 -3.83 41.63 -25.12
CA SER A 265 -3.95 42.77 -24.20
C SER A 265 -5.21 42.65 -23.36
N VAL A 266 -5.07 42.87 -22.05
CA VAL A 266 -6.18 42.83 -21.10
C VAL A 266 -6.31 44.20 -20.45
N ASP A 267 -7.41 44.89 -20.74
CA ASP A 267 -7.74 46.19 -20.17
C ASP A 267 -8.74 45.99 -19.02
N THR A 268 -8.62 46.76 -17.94
CA THR A 268 -9.55 46.67 -16.80
C THR A 268 -10.15 48.02 -16.41
N ARG A 269 -11.40 48.01 -15.98
CA ARG A 269 -12.09 49.19 -15.45
C ARG A 269 -13.17 48.82 -14.43
N ILE A 270 -13.52 49.76 -13.57
CA ILE A 270 -14.62 49.62 -12.60
C ILE A 270 -15.71 50.61 -12.99
N ASP A 271 -16.84 50.09 -13.44
CA ASP A 271 -18.01 50.87 -13.81
C ASP A 271 -18.99 50.94 -12.63
N ARG A 272 -19.48 52.13 -12.30
CA ARG A 272 -20.61 52.30 -11.34
C ARG A 272 -21.91 52.40 -12.14
N ALA A 273 -22.71 51.34 -12.13
CA ALA A 273 -24.04 51.37 -12.69
C ALA A 273 -24.96 52.21 -11.77
N GLY A 274 -25.37 53.39 -12.25
CA GLY A 274 -26.43 54.20 -11.64
C GLY A 274 -26.03 55.11 -10.46
N ARG A 275 -26.74 56.24 -10.31
CA ARG A 275 -26.61 57.19 -9.18
C ARG A 275 -27.43 56.78 -7.94
N GLU A 276 -27.90 55.54 -7.88
CA GLU A 276 -28.68 55.02 -6.75
C GLU A 276 -27.76 54.30 -5.76
N ARG A 277 -27.86 54.66 -4.47
CA ARG A 277 -27.10 54.00 -3.39
C ARG A 277 -27.54 52.54 -3.27
N GLY A 278 -26.61 51.60 -3.46
CA GLY A 278 -26.81 50.18 -3.18
C GLY A 278 -26.68 49.23 -4.38
N GLN A 279 -26.47 49.74 -5.61
CA GLN A 279 -26.23 48.86 -6.77
C GLN A 279 -24.77 48.35 -6.78
N PRO A 280 -24.52 47.07 -7.10
CA PRO A 280 -23.18 46.51 -7.18
C PRO A 280 -22.38 47.19 -8.31
N VAL A 281 -21.09 47.44 -8.05
CA VAL A 281 -20.18 47.95 -9.10
C VAL A 281 -19.83 46.86 -10.10
N SER A 282 -19.55 47.22 -11.35
CA SER A 282 -19.13 46.25 -12.37
C SER A 282 -17.63 46.30 -12.52
N ALA A 283 -16.96 45.19 -12.23
CA ALA A 283 -15.55 44.96 -12.51
C ALA A 283 -15.44 44.39 -13.93
N VAL A 284 -15.01 45.22 -14.87
CA VAL A 284 -14.96 44.89 -16.30
C VAL A 284 -13.54 44.55 -16.71
N ILE A 285 -13.38 43.40 -17.36
CA ILE A 285 -12.16 42.91 -17.98
C ILE A 285 -12.42 42.85 -19.49
N ASP A 286 -11.80 43.76 -20.23
CA ASP A 286 -11.89 43.85 -21.67
C ASP A 286 -10.68 43.16 -22.30
N VAL A 287 -10.89 41.96 -22.87
CA VAL A 287 -9.85 41.11 -23.42
C VAL A 287 -9.75 41.29 -24.93
N LYS A 288 -8.52 41.48 -25.44
CA LYS A 288 -8.20 41.42 -26.88
C LYS A 288 -7.13 40.35 -27.09
N PRO A 289 -7.50 39.13 -27.49
CA PRO A 289 -6.56 38.00 -27.55
C PRO A 289 -5.42 38.18 -28.57
N GLY A 290 -5.62 38.91 -29.66
CA GLY A 290 -4.64 39.01 -30.74
C GLY A 290 -4.55 37.72 -31.58
N PRO A 291 -3.55 37.60 -32.48
CA PRO A 291 -3.33 36.37 -33.24
C PRO A 291 -2.75 35.26 -32.36
N ARG A 292 -3.11 34.01 -32.67
CA ARG A 292 -2.54 32.82 -32.02
C ARG A 292 -1.26 32.42 -32.73
N TYR A 293 -0.17 32.27 -31.99
CA TYR A 293 1.13 31.91 -32.54
C TYR A 293 1.25 30.41 -32.78
N SER A 294 1.89 30.03 -33.89
CA SER A 294 2.22 28.64 -34.23
C SER A 294 3.71 28.40 -34.43
N PHE A 295 4.19 27.16 -34.29
CA PHE A 295 5.59 26.83 -34.56
C PHE A 295 5.91 26.95 -36.05
N SER A 296 6.92 27.74 -36.39
CA SER A 296 7.50 27.83 -37.73
C SER A 296 8.65 26.84 -37.94
N ASP A 297 9.39 26.53 -36.88
CA ASP A 297 10.47 25.56 -36.86
C ASP A 297 10.69 25.02 -35.44
N ILE A 298 11.22 23.81 -35.34
CA ILE A 298 11.51 23.10 -34.08
C ILE A 298 12.93 22.55 -34.15
N ILE A 299 13.82 23.15 -33.37
CA ILE A 299 15.25 22.83 -33.34
C ILE A 299 15.54 22.09 -32.03
N LEU A 300 15.83 20.79 -32.14
CA LEU A 300 16.26 19.96 -31.01
C LEU A 300 17.79 19.84 -31.06
N ASP A 301 18.48 20.66 -30.26
CA ASP A 301 19.94 20.72 -30.25
C ASP A 301 20.50 19.65 -29.31
N ALA A 302 20.82 18.49 -29.88
CA ALA A 302 21.30 17.33 -29.15
C ALA A 302 22.38 16.57 -29.94
N LYS A 303 23.27 15.87 -29.23
CA LYS A 303 24.17 14.88 -29.86
C LYS A 303 23.36 13.69 -30.41
N PRO A 304 23.88 12.93 -31.41
CA PRO A 304 23.21 11.74 -31.92
C PRO A 304 22.96 10.69 -30.83
N THR A 305 21.75 10.14 -30.82
CA THR A 305 21.31 9.07 -29.90
C THR A 305 21.36 7.69 -30.57
N VAL A 306 21.28 6.64 -29.76
CA VAL A 306 21.16 5.25 -30.20
C VAL A 306 19.92 4.62 -29.56
N PRO A 307 18.89 4.25 -30.35
CA PRO A 307 18.81 4.35 -31.81
C PRO A 307 18.80 5.81 -32.31
N PRO A 308 19.24 6.08 -33.56
CA PRO A 308 19.11 7.40 -34.16
C PRO A 308 17.64 7.85 -34.18
N GLY A 309 17.40 9.14 -33.96
CA GLY A 309 16.05 9.72 -33.97
C GLY A 309 15.27 9.60 -32.66
N LEU A 310 15.84 8.96 -31.61
CA LEU A 310 15.15 8.72 -30.34
C LEU A 310 14.47 9.98 -29.76
N ILE A 311 15.13 11.13 -29.81
CA ILE A 311 14.59 12.40 -29.31
C ILE A 311 13.44 12.89 -30.19
N ALA A 312 13.67 12.98 -31.51
CA ALA A 312 12.69 13.50 -32.46
C ALA A 312 11.41 12.63 -32.51
N ASP A 313 11.56 11.30 -32.49
CA ASP A 313 10.45 10.36 -32.53
C ASP A 313 9.58 10.39 -31.26
N ASN A 314 10.11 10.91 -30.16
CA ASN A 314 9.43 11.01 -28.86
C ASN A 314 9.13 12.46 -28.47
N PHE A 315 9.25 13.41 -29.39
CA PHE A 315 8.88 14.81 -29.19
C PHE A 315 7.51 15.10 -29.85
N PRO A 316 6.40 15.09 -29.08
CA PRO A 316 5.03 15.17 -29.62
C PRO A 316 4.59 16.59 -30.03
N LEU A 317 5.48 17.35 -30.67
CA LEU A 317 5.18 18.64 -31.29
C LEU A 317 5.53 18.61 -32.77
N ALA A 318 4.78 19.37 -33.56
CA ALA A 318 4.96 19.46 -35.01
C ALA A 318 5.01 20.91 -35.49
N VAL A 319 5.78 21.17 -36.54
CA VAL A 319 5.77 22.47 -37.21
C VAL A 319 4.36 22.77 -37.74
N GLY A 320 3.89 24.00 -37.51
CA GLY A 320 2.58 24.52 -37.91
C GLY A 320 1.50 24.41 -36.83
N GLU A 321 1.73 23.71 -35.72
CA GLU A 321 0.74 23.66 -34.63
C GLU A 321 0.84 24.90 -33.71
N PRO A 322 -0.23 25.23 -32.97
CA PRO A 322 -0.21 26.34 -32.01
C PRO A 322 0.77 26.12 -30.84
N ILE A 323 1.37 27.20 -30.35
CA ILE A 323 2.29 27.19 -29.21
C ILE A 323 1.49 27.13 -27.91
N VAL A 324 1.15 25.91 -27.47
CA VAL A 324 0.41 25.67 -26.22
C VAL A 324 1.37 25.23 -25.12
N ALA A 325 1.45 26.00 -24.03
CA ALA A 325 2.42 25.81 -22.95
C ALA A 325 2.35 24.40 -22.32
N GLU A 326 1.14 23.88 -22.08
CA GLU A 326 0.94 22.52 -21.56
C GLU A 326 1.55 21.47 -22.52
N ARG A 327 1.29 21.60 -23.84
CA ARG A 327 1.84 20.69 -24.84
C ARG A 327 3.36 20.77 -24.91
N VAL A 328 3.93 21.97 -24.84
CA VAL A 328 5.40 22.16 -24.84
C VAL A 328 6.02 21.50 -23.61
N GLN A 329 5.46 21.73 -22.43
CA GLN A 329 5.93 21.10 -21.19
C GLN A 329 5.80 19.57 -21.24
N GLY A 330 4.68 19.06 -21.76
CA GLY A 330 4.46 17.63 -21.96
C GLY A 330 5.48 17.00 -22.93
N ALA A 331 5.85 17.72 -23.99
CA ALA A 331 6.85 17.26 -24.95
C ALA A 331 8.28 17.22 -24.36
N GLU A 332 8.67 18.23 -23.60
CA GLU A 332 9.94 18.26 -22.87
C GLU A 332 10.00 17.17 -21.78
N ALA A 333 8.89 16.94 -21.08
CA ALA A 333 8.76 15.87 -20.10
C ALA A 333 8.87 14.49 -20.77
N ALA A 334 8.30 14.31 -21.96
CA ALA A 334 8.42 13.07 -22.73
C ALA A 334 9.88 12.72 -23.06
N ILE A 335 10.69 13.70 -23.49
CA ILE A 335 12.13 13.51 -23.71
C ILE A 335 12.84 13.21 -22.39
N SER A 336 12.57 14.01 -21.35
CA SER A 336 13.20 13.87 -20.02
C SER A 336 12.93 12.51 -19.39
N LEU A 337 11.78 11.90 -19.69
CA LEU A 337 11.43 10.54 -19.28
C LEU A 337 12.09 9.49 -20.18
N LYS A 338 11.99 9.67 -21.50
CA LYS A 338 12.37 8.63 -22.47
C LYS A 338 13.88 8.39 -22.56
N LEU A 339 14.70 9.43 -22.41
CA LEU A 339 16.16 9.28 -22.50
C LEU A 339 16.71 8.35 -21.40
N PRO A 340 16.39 8.53 -20.10
CA PRO A 340 16.76 7.59 -19.04
C PRO A 340 16.20 6.18 -19.21
N GLU A 341 15.06 6.00 -19.89
CA GLU A 341 14.49 4.67 -20.19
C GLU A 341 15.29 3.89 -21.25
N GLU A 342 16.08 4.58 -22.08
CA GLU A 342 16.81 4.01 -23.23
C GLU A 342 18.35 4.04 -23.04
N GLY A 343 18.78 4.21 -21.79
CA GLY A 343 20.18 4.09 -21.40
C GLY A 343 20.90 5.41 -21.20
N TYR A 344 20.22 6.57 -21.13
CA TYR A 344 20.84 7.87 -20.88
C TYR A 344 20.51 8.41 -19.48
N PRO A 345 21.12 7.86 -18.40
CA PRO A 345 20.77 8.20 -17.01
C PRO A 345 21.03 9.67 -16.63
N PHE A 346 21.96 10.33 -17.33
CA PHE A 346 22.41 11.69 -17.00
C PHE A 346 21.86 12.75 -17.97
N ALA A 347 20.85 12.39 -18.77
CA ALA A 347 20.24 13.30 -19.71
C ALA A 347 19.64 14.52 -19.00
N LYS A 348 19.90 15.71 -19.54
CA LYS A 348 19.39 17.00 -19.05
C LYS A 348 18.77 17.77 -20.21
N VAL A 349 17.49 18.09 -20.05
CA VAL A 349 16.80 19.03 -20.94
C VAL A 349 17.10 20.44 -20.44
N GLY A 350 17.68 21.27 -21.30
CA GLY A 350 18.05 22.64 -21.01
C GLY A 350 16.87 23.61 -21.10
N GLN A 351 17.15 24.90 -20.98
CA GLN A 351 16.12 25.93 -21.07
C GLN A 351 15.69 26.15 -22.53
N ARG A 352 14.38 26.02 -22.79
CA ARG A 352 13.78 26.34 -24.09
C ARG A 352 13.95 27.81 -24.44
N ASP A 353 14.08 28.09 -25.73
CA ASP A 353 13.99 29.43 -26.30
C ASP A 353 12.92 29.44 -27.40
N ILE A 354 12.06 30.46 -27.40
CA ILE A 354 11.00 30.63 -28.40
C ILE A 354 11.11 32.04 -28.96
N LEU A 355 11.68 32.14 -30.16
CA LEU A 355 11.81 33.41 -30.87
C LEU A 355 10.54 33.69 -31.65
N LEU A 356 9.74 34.66 -31.20
CA LEU A 356 8.46 35.03 -31.81
C LEU A 356 8.66 36.06 -32.94
N ASP A 357 7.98 35.82 -34.07
CA ASP A 357 7.82 36.72 -35.21
C ASP A 357 6.38 37.27 -35.21
N GLY A 358 6.22 38.51 -34.74
CA GLY A 358 4.91 39.14 -34.62
C GLY A 358 4.25 39.53 -35.93
N ASP A 359 5.00 39.63 -37.04
CA ASP A 359 4.42 39.93 -38.35
C ASP A 359 3.72 38.70 -38.94
N LYS A 360 4.22 37.50 -38.61
CA LYS A 360 3.69 36.23 -39.11
C LYS A 360 2.86 35.46 -38.09
N ALA A 361 2.83 35.90 -36.83
CA ALA A 361 2.30 35.16 -35.69
C ALA A 361 2.88 33.73 -35.63
N THR A 362 4.21 33.62 -35.72
CA THR A 362 4.91 32.32 -35.65
C THR A 362 6.08 32.37 -34.69
N GLY A 363 6.48 31.23 -34.13
CA GLY A 363 7.67 31.11 -33.27
C GLY A 363 8.67 30.06 -33.77
N VAL A 364 9.97 30.29 -33.58
CA VAL A 364 11.01 29.26 -33.73
C VAL A 364 11.32 28.71 -32.35
N TYR A 365 11.09 27.41 -32.15
CA TYR A 365 11.35 26.73 -30.89
C TYR A 365 12.72 26.07 -30.91
N THR A 366 13.57 26.36 -29.91
CA THR A 366 14.88 25.73 -29.73
C THR A 366 14.97 25.08 -28.36
N LEU A 367 15.34 23.81 -28.31
CA LEU A 367 15.54 23.05 -27.08
C LEU A 367 16.94 22.42 -27.05
N PRO A 368 17.86 22.95 -26.21
CA PRO A 368 19.15 22.31 -25.97
C PRO A 368 18.98 21.08 -25.07
N ILE A 369 19.59 19.95 -25.45
CA ILE A 369 19.51 18.68 -24.72
C ILE A 369 20.92 18.09 -24.59
N ASP A 370 21.40 17.98 -23.35
CA ASP A 370 22.61 17.23 -23.03
C ASP A 370 22.24 15.78 -22.70
N ILE A 371 22.47 14.86 -23.62
CA ILE A 371 22.10 13.45 -23.45
C ILE A 371 23.04 12.69 -22.49
N GLY A 372 24.23 13.22 -22.18
CA GLY A 372 25.26 12.50 -21.42
C GLY A 372 25.75 11.19 -22.11
N PRO A 373 26.63 10.42 -21.45
CA PRO A 373 27.04 9.11 -21.93
C PRO A 373 25.90 8.11 -21.81
N ARG A 374 25.83 7.16 -22.76
CA ARG A 374 24.92 6.02 -22.64
C ARG A 374 25.49 5.01 -21.65
N ALA A 375 24.65 4.34 -20.88
CA ALA A 375 25.09 3.57 -19.72
C ALA A 375 24.50 2.16 -19.64
N ARG A 376 25.24 1.29 -18.96
CA ARG A 376 24.85 -0.06 -18.54
C ARG A 376 24.99 -0.19 -17.03
N PHE A 377 24.16 -1.02 -16.40
CA PHE A 377 24.25 -1.25 -14.96
C PHE A 377 25.60 -1.88 -14.60
N GLY A 378 26.30 -1.30 -13.63
CA GLY A 378 27.62 -1.75 -13.15
C GLY A 378 27.56 -2.53 -11.84
N GLY A 379 26.76 -2.06 -10.88
CA GLY A 379 26.65 -2.65 -9.55
C GLY A 379 25.86 -1.77 -8.61
N PHE A 380 25.96 -2.05 -7.31
CA PHE A 380 25.28 -1.32 -6.24
C PHE A 380 26.30 -0.80 -5.25
N ALA A 381 26.03 0.39 -4.72
CA ALA A 381 26.67 0.91 -3.53
C ALA A 381 25.56 1.28 -2.55
N SER A 382 25.80 1.10 -1.26
CA SER A 382 24.88 1.50 -0.20
C SER A 382 25.58 2.53 0.69
N THR A 383 24.81 3.50 1.18
CA THR A 383 25.25 4.52 2.14
C THR A 383 24.13 4.92 3.10
N GLY A 384 24.49 5.56 4.22
CA GLY A 384 23.54 6.09 5.21
C GLY A 384 23.44 5.20 6.45
N GLU A 385 22.28 5.22 7.13
CA GLU A 385 21.98 4.23 8.17
C GLU A 385 21.40 2.99 7.52
N GLU A 386 22.26 1.99 7.30
CA GLU A 386 21.97 0.88 6.41
C GLU A 386 21.06 -0.18 7.04
N ALA A 387 19.93 -0.48 6.39
CA ALA A 387 19.15 -1.69 6.69
C ALA A 387 19.60 -2.89 5.85
N PHE A 388 20.17 -2.63 4.67
CA PHE A 388 20.58 -3.62 3.67
C PHE A 388 21.94 -3.30 3.09
N ASP A 389 22.83 -4.29 2.99
CA ASP A 389 24.07 -4.14 2.24
C ASP A 389 23.80 -4.14 0.71
N ALA A 390 24.84 -3.80 -0.06
CA ALA A 390 24.76 -3.77 -1.53
C ALA A 390 24.42 -5.14 -2.15
N ASP A 391 24.83 -6.24 -1.52
CA ASP A 391 24.56 -7.60 -1.99
C ASP A 391 23.08 -7.94 -1.85
N HIS A 392 22.46 -7.58 -0.73
CA HIS A 392 21.03 -7.79 -0.50
C HIS A 392 20.17 -6.86 -1.37
N VAL A 393 20.60 -5.63 -1.63
CA VAL A 393 20.00 -4.75 -2.65
C VAL A 393 20.01 -5.42 -4.02
N ALA A 394 21.12 -6.06 -4.41
CA ALA A 394 21.23 -6.75 -5.69
C ALA A 394 20.25 -7.93 -5.82
N ILE A 395 19.90 -8.62 -4.73
CA ILE A 395 18.88 -9.69 -4.72
C ILE A 395 17.50 -9.15 -5.09
N MET A 396 17.19 -7.90 -4.71
CA MET A 396 15.91 -7.25 -5.00
C MET A 396 15.84 -6.64 -6.40
N ALA A 397 16.98 -6.34 -7.03
CA ALA A 397 17.04 -5.75 -8.36
C ALA A 397 16.51 -6.68 -9.45
N ARG A 398 15.91 -6.09 -10.49
CA ARG A 398 15.40 -6.81 -11.68
C ARG A 398 16.32 -6.72 -12.90
N PHE A 399 17.50 -6.17 -12.69
CA PHE A 399 18.54 -6.01 -13.70
C PHE A 399 19.84 -6.62 -13.17
N LYS A 400 20.73 -6.93 -14.10
CA LYS A 400 22.07 -7.47 -13.81
C LYS A 400 23.13 -6.52 -14.34
N ARG A 401 24.37 -6.69 -13.85
CA ARG A 401 25.53 -6.00 -14.44
C ARG A 401 25.59 -6.26 -15.94
N GLY A 402 25.77 -5.22 -16.74
CA GLY A 402 25.84 -5.27 -18.21
C GLY A 402 24.50 -5.03 -18.94
N ASP A 403 23.36 -5.14 -18.25
CA ASP A 403 22.08 -4.74 -18.83
C ASP A 403 22.11 -3.24 -19.18
N LEU A 404 21.48 -2.84 -20.29
CA LEU A 404 21.30 -1.43 -20.62
C LEU A 404 20.55 -0.73 -19.48
N TYR A 405 21.00 0.47 -19.11
CA TYR A 405 20.34 1.28 -18.09
C TYR A 405 18.90 1.58 -18.50
N ASP A 406 17.98 1.46 -17.56
CA ASP A 406 16.56 1.74 -17.73
C ASP A 406 16.01 2.28 -16.41
N SER A 407 15.64 3.55 -16.38
CA SER A 407 15.11 4.24 -15.20
C SER A 407 13.89 3.55 -14.57
N ARG A 408 13.06 2.86 -15.36
CA ARG A 408 11.90 2.11 -14.85
C ARG A 408 12.32 0.95 -13.96
N LYS A 409 13.46 0.31 -14.25
CA LYS A 409 14.00 -0.76 -13.41
C LYS A 409 14.63 -0.22 -12.12
N VAL A 410 15.16 1.00 -12.16
CA VAL A 410 15.66 1.72 -10.97
C VAL A 410 14.50 2.08 -10.05
N ASP A 411 13.42 2.62 -10.60
CA ASP A 411 12.21 2.91 -9.82
C ASP A 411 11.57 1.62 -9.26
N ASP A 412 11.52 0.52 -10.03
CA ASP A 412 11.06 -0.77 -9.53
C ASP A 412 11.91 -1.30 -8.36
N LEU A 413 13.22 -1.08 -8.36
CA LEU A 413 14.09 -1.39 -7.22
C LEU A 413 13.77 -0.50 -6.02
N ARG A 414 13.64 0.82 -6.23
CA ARG A 414 13.25 1.77 -5.17
C ARG A 414 11.91 1.38 -4.55
N GLN A 415 10.90 1.04 -5.35
CA GLN A 415 9.60 0.57 -4.87
C GLN A 415 9.73 -0.75 -4.09
N ALA A 416 10.57 -1.68 -4.53
CA ALA A 416 10.83 -2.93 -3.82
C ALA A 416 11.46 -2.68 -2.44
N LEU A 417 12.45 -1.79 -2.36
CA LEU A 417 13.09 -1.38 -1.11
C LEU A 417 12.08 -0.74 -0.15
N VAL A 418 11.21 0.16 -0.64
CA VAL A 418 10.13 0.76 0.16
C VAL A 418 9.16 -0.31 0.68
N ALA A 419 8.79 -1.29 -0.15
CA ALA A 419 7.86 -2.35 0.24
C ALA A 419 8.37 -3.30 1.33
N THR A 420 9.67 -3.30 1.63
CA THR A 420 10.21 -4.02 2.80
C THR A 420 9.68 -3.44 4.12
N GLY A 421 9.29 -2.15 4.13
CA GLY A 421 8.88 -1.44 5.33
C GLY A 421 10.00 -1.31 6.38
N LEU A 422 11.27 -1.46 5.97
CA LEU A 422 12.45 -1.37 6.82
C LEU A 422 13.21 -0.04 6.67
N LEU A 423 12.77 0.82 5.76
CA LEU A 423 13.40 2.10 5.46
C LEU A 423 12.44 3.25 5.78
N ALA A 424 12.93 4.29 6.44
CA ALA A 424 12.23 5.55 6.62
C ALA A 424 12.31 6.40 5.34
N THR A 425 13.48 6.44 4.72
CA THR A 425 13.73 7.09 3.43
C THR A 425 14.66 6.23 2.59
N VAL A 426 14.52 6.32 1.27
CA VAL A 426 15.40 5.65 0.31
C VAL A 426 15.44 6.42 -1.00
N SER A 427 16.64 6.65 -1.53
CA SER A 427 16.87 7.07 -2.91
C SER A 427 17.76 6.06 -3.63
N VAL A 428 17.56 5.95 -4.94
CA VAL A 428 18.37 5.09 -5.80
C VAL A 428 18.80 5.94 -6.99
N GLU A 429 20.08 6.27 -7.05
CA GLU A 429 20.61 7.24 -8.01
C GLU A 429 21.75 6.62 -8.82
N PRO A 430 21.81 6.86 -10.15
CA PRO A 430 22.95 6.43 -10.94
C PRO A 430 24.18 7.28 -10.64
N GLN A 431 25.32 6.63 -10.43
CA GLN A 431 26.63 7.27 -10.35
C GLN A 431 27.53 6.79 -11.48
N ALA A 432 28.10 7.73 -12.22
CA ALA A 432 29.05 7.44 -13.29
C ALA A 432 30.33 6.86 -12.70
N THR A 433 30.82 5.75 -13.27
CA THR A 433 32.10 5.15 -12.85
C THR A 433 33.26 5.57 -13.76
N GLY A 434 32.96 6.07 -14.97
CA GLY A 434 33.96 6.29 -16.03
C GLY A 434 34.56 4.99 -16.60
N GLU A 435 34.11 3.82 -16.14
CA GLU A 435 34.53 2.52 -16.66
C GLU A 435 33.76 2.22 -17.94
N SER A 436 34.47 1.94 -19.05
CA SER A 436 33.81 1.54 -20.30
C SER A 436 33.11 0.18 -20.15
N ALA A 437 31.87 0.10 -20.60
CA ALA A 437 31.07 -1.12 -20.66
C ALA A 437 30.96 -1.71 -22.09
N GLY A 438 31.77 -1.21 -23.03
CA GLY A 438 31.69 -1.56 -24.46
C GLY A 438 30.57 -0.84 -25.21
N ASP A 439 30.53 -0.95 -26.53
CA ASP A 439 29.49 -0.34 -27.41
C ASP A 439 29.24 1.17 -27.18
N ASP A 440 30.30 1.95 -26.92
CA ASP A 440 30.21 3.37 -26.53
C ASP A 440 29.31 3.62 -25.29
N THR A 441 29.27 2.64 -24.37
CA THR A 441 28.57 2.76 -23.09
C THR A 441 29.53 2.76 -21.91
N GLU A 442 29.08 3.33 -20.79
CA GLU A 442 29.78 3.32 -19.50
C GLU A 442 29.01 2.52 -18.44
N TYR A 443 29.73 1.96 -17.48
CA TYR A 443 29.07 1.39 -16.31
C TYR A 443 28.56 2.49 -15.38
N VAL A 444 27.39 2.26 -14.78
CA VAL A 444 26.85 3.08 -13.70
C VAL A 444 26.58 2.26 -12.46
N THR A 445 27.08 2.73 -11.32
CA THR A 445 26.78 2.14 -10.01
C THR A 445 25.50 2.77 -9.49
N MET A 446 24.53 1.95 -9.08
CA MET A 446 23.33 2.45 -8.41
C MET A 446 23.67 2.72 -6.95
N LEU A 447 23.80 3.99 -6.58
CA LEU A 447 23.95 4.41 -5.20
C LEU A 447 22.58 4.36 -4.53
N VAL A 448 22.45 3.50 -3.53
CA VAL A 448 21.27 3.40 -2.66
C VAL A 448 21.58 4.15 -1.38
N ASN A 449 21.04 5.36 -1.28
CA ASN A 449 21.10 6.11 -0.03
C ASN A 449 19.87 5.76 0.81
N GLN A 450 20.09 5.21 2.00
CA GLN A 450 19.03 4.66 2.83
C GLN A 450 19.11 5.17 4.28
N GLN A 451 17.94 5.31 4.88
CA GLN A 451 17.78 5.55 6.30
C GLN A 451 16.93 4.42 6.89
N ALA A 452 17.51 3.60 7.76
CA ALA A 452 16.78 2.55 8.44
C ALA A 452 15.60 3.13 9.22
N GLY A 453 14.43 2.51 9.04
CA GLY A 453 13.20 2.87 9.73
C GLY A 453 13.01 2.06 11.01
N PRO A 454 12.06 2.47 11.88
CA PRO A 454 11.71 1.69 13.07
C PRO A 454 11.33 0.25 12.70
N PRO A 455 12.03 -0.78 13.22
CA PRO A 455 11.85 -2.15 12.76
C PRO A 455 10.64 -2.84 13.37
N ARG A 456 9.93 -2.19 14.30
CA ARG A 456 8.87 -2.81 15.12
C ARG A 456 7.50 -2.31 14.71
N THR A 457 6.52 -3.19 14.74
CA THR A 457 5.13 -2.84 14.44
C THR A 457 4.19 -3.60 15.36
N LEU A 458 3.20 -2.89 15.88
CA LEU A 458 2.06 -3.45 16.57
C LEU A 458 0.85 -3.32 15.64
N ALA A 459 0.09 -4.39 15.49
CA ALA A 459 -1.16 -4.38 14.74
C ALA A 459 -2.24 -5.10 15.55
N ALA A 460 -3.46 -4.58 15.48
CA ALA A 460 -4.63 -5.20 16.07
C ALA A 460 -5.76 -5.19 15.06
N SER A 461 -6.56 -6.26 15.06
CA SER A 461 -7.78 -6.36 14.25
C SER A 461 -8.90 -6.97 15.08
N ALA A 462 -10.13 -6.58 14.77
CA ALA A 462 -11.33 -7.13 15.38
C ALA A 462 -12.37 -7.38 14.27
N GLY A 463 -13.12 -8.46 14.41
CA GLY A 463 -14.15 -8.87 13.46
C GLY A 463 -15.31 -9.57 14.14
N TYR A 464 -16.46 -9.54 13.47
CA TYR A 464 -17.67 -10.27 13.87
C TYR A 464 -18.31 -10.92 12.64
N GLY A 465 -18.59 -12.21 12.73
CA GLY A 465 -19.30 -12.97 11.69
C GLY A 465 -20.53 -13.68 12.26
N THR A 466 -21.65 -13.63 11.55
CA THR A 466 -22.84 -14.40 11.93
C THR A 466 -22.51 -15.90 11.87
N GLY A 467 -22.52 -16.58 13.01
CA GLY A 467 -22.14 -18.00 13.11
C GLY A 467 -20.64 -18.27 13.28
N GLU A 468 -19.80 -17.24 13.25
CA GLU A 468 -18.36 -17.28 13.57
C GLU A 468 -18.04 -16.53 14.89
N GLY A 469 -18.93 -15.61 15.28
CA GLY A 469 -18.88 -14.82 16.50
C GLY A 469 -17.82 -13.72 16.46
N ILE A 470 -17.39 -13.26 17.65
CA ILE A 470 -16.38 -12.18 17.77
C ILE A 470 -14.98 -12.79 17.68
N ARG A 471 -14.08 -12.10 16.99
CA ARG A 471 -12.65 -12.41 16.91
C ARG A 471 -11.84 -11.13 17.10
N VAL A 472 -10.88 -11.16 18.01
CA VAL A 472 -9.86 -10.12 18.19
C VAL A 472 -8.50 -10.76 17.97
N GLU A 473 -7.63 -10.06 17.26
CA GLU A 473 -6.29 -10.51 16.96
C GLU A 473 -5.30 -9.37 17.18
N GLY A 474 -4.20 -9.66 17.86
CA GLY A 474 -3.07 -8.76 18.03
C GLY A 474 -1.81 -9.40 17.47
N SER A 475 -0.92 -8.58 16.90
CA SER A 475 0.40 -9.02 16.48
C SER A 475 1.47 -7.99 16.80
N TRP A 476 2.63 -8.50 17.19
CA TRP A 476 3.88 -7.75 17.30
C TRP A 476 4.86 -8.31 16.28
N THR A 477 5.44 -7.44 15.48
CA THR A 477 6.43 -7.80 14.46
C THR A 477 7.72 -7.02 14.71
N HIS A 478 8.84 -7.72 14.75
CA HIS A 478 10.16 -7.14 14.54
C HIS A 478 10.65 -7.52 13.14
N ARG A 479 10.60 -6.60 12.18
CA ARG A 479 10.77 -6.84 10.74
C ARG A 479 12.17 -7.30 10.32
N ASN A 480 13.20 -6.94 11.09
CA ASN A 480 14.60 -7.28 10.80
C ASN A 480 15.36 -7.73 12.06
N LEU A 481 14.77 -8.63 12.86
CA LEU A 481 15.44 -9.14 14.07
C LEU A 481 16.64 -10.03 13.72
N PHE A 482 16.58 -10.70 12.57
CA PHE A 482 17.63 -11.55 12.03
C PHE A 482 18.05 -11.08 10.64
N PRO A 483 18.90 -10.04 10.53
CA PRO A 483 19.26 -9.47 9.25
C PRO A 483 19.86 -10.47 8.24
N PRO A 484 19.64 -10.24 6.93
CA PRO A 484 18.70 -9.29 6.33
C PRO A 484 17.26 -9.86 6.27
N GLU A 485 16.26 -8.98 6.41
CA GLU A 485 14.82 -9.24 6.28
C GLU A 485 14.25 -10.42 7.11
N GLY A 486 14.96 -10.86 8.16
CA GLY A 486 14.49 -11.91 9.05
C GLY A 486 13.58 -11.36 10.13
N ALA A 487 12.29 -11.41 9.88
CA ALA A 487 11.25 -10.95 10.79
C ALA A 487 10.92 -12.01 11.84
N LEU A 488 10.69 -11.56 13.07
CA LEU A 488 10.02 -12.31 14.13
C LEU A 488 8.62 -11.73 14.33
N ILE A 489 7.60 -12.58 14.22
CA ILE A 489 6.19 -12.19 14.35
C ILE A 489 5.58 -13.03 15.46
N VAL A 490 5.00 -12.36 16.45
CA VAL A 490 4.21 -12.97 17.51
C VAL A 490 2.77 -12.55 17.32
N ARG A 491 1.85 -13.50 17.21
CA ARG A 491 0.42 -13.28 16.97
C ARG A 491 -0.39 -13.95 18.05
N GLY A 492 -1.39 -13.25 18.56
CA GLY A 492 -2.39 -13.78 19.47
C GLY A 492 -3.79 -13.58 18.92
N VAL A 493 -4.63 -14.59 19.05
CA VAL A 493 -6.04 -14.57 18.65
C VAL A 493 -6.88 -14.89 19.88
N ALA A 494 -7.90 -14.05 20.12
CA ALA A 494 -8.93 -14.26 21.11
C ALA A 494 -10.29 -14.10 20.44
N GLY A 495 -10.94 -15.22 20.14
CA GLY A 495 -12.27 -15.27 19.56
C GLY A 495 -13.19 -16.24 20.28
N THR A 496 -14.48 -16.15 19.96
CA THR A 496 -15.51 -17.02 20.54
C THR A 496 -15.36 -18.48 20.10
N GLN A 497 -14.92 -18.71 18.87
CA GLN A 497 -14.70 -20.05 18.30
C GLN A 497 -13.22 -20.45 18.17
N GLU A 498 -12.30 -19.49 18.23
CA GLU A 498 -10.86 -19.76 18.05
C GLU A 498 -10.04 -18.89 18.99
N GLN A 499 -9.11 -19.51 19.70
CA GLN A 499 -8.13 -18.86 20.56
C GLN A 499 -6.76 -19.44 20.25
N GLY A 500 -5.71 -18.65 20.28
CA GLY A 500 -4.39 -19.20 20.04
C GLY A 500 -3.26 -18.21 20.06
N LEU A 501 -2.05 -18.76 20.08
CA LEU A 501 -0.79 -18.04 19.99
C LEU A 501 0.06 -18.64 18.87
N GLY A 502 0.72 -17.78 18.11
CA GLY A 502 1.61 -18.17 17.03
C GLY A 502 2.88 -17.35 17.04
N VAL A 503 3.99 -18.01 16.73
CA VAL A 503 5.30 -17.41 16.49
C VAL A 503 5.73 -17.78 15.08
N THR A 504 6.13 -16.78 14.30
CA THR A 504 6.60 -16.96 12.93
C THR A 504 7.95 -16.28 12.77
N PHE A 505 8.95 -17.04 12.34
CA PHE A 505 10.12 -16.50 11.69
C PHE A 505 9.83 -16.41 10.19
N ARG A 506 10.02 -15.22 9.60
CA ARG A 506 9.84 -15.00 8.17
C ARG A 506 11.06 -14.28 7.61
N ARG A 507 11.72 -14.86 6.62
CA ARG A 507 12.74 -14.17 5.82
C ARG A 507 12.17 -13.87 4.44
N SER A 508 11.92 -12.59 4.19
CA SER A 508 11.57 -12.08 2.86
C SER A 508 12.81 -12.00 1.97
N ASN A 509 12.60 -12.02 0.64
CA ASN A 509 13.67 -11.99 -0.36
C ASN A 509 14.81 -13.01 -0.12
N ALA A 510 14.51 -14.17 0.48
CA ALA A 510 15.50 -15.13 0.96
C ALA A 510 16.33 -15.71 -0.20
N GLY A 511 17.48 -15.11 -0.53
CA GLY A 511 18.37 -15.49 -1.63
C GLY A 511 17.78 -15.33 -3.05
N ARG A 512 16.60 -14.72 -3.17
CA ARG A 512 15.94 -14.37 -4.45
C ARG A 512 14.81 -13.38 -4.17
N ARG A 513 14.66 -12.35 -5.01
CA ARG A 513 13.52 -11.43 -4.95
C ARG A 513 12.18 -12.16 -4.81
N ASP A 514 11.33 -11.69 -3.90
CA ASP A 514 9.98 -12.18 -3.61
C ASP A 514 9.90 -13.67 -3.22
N ARG A 515 11.02 -14.30 -2.88
CA ARG A 515 11.04 -15.62 -2.28
C ARG A 515 10.98 -15.45 -0.77
N THR A 516 9.97 -16.03 -0.14
CA THR A 516 9.79 -15.98 1.31
C THR A 516 10.09 -17.35 1.89
N PHE A 517 10.85 -17.39 2.97
CA PHE A 517 10.98 -18.56 3.83
C PHE A 517 10.27 -18.28 5.15
N GLU A 518 9.45 -19.22 5.60
CA GLU A 518 8.73 -19.13 6.87
C GLU A 518 8.95 -20.38 7.71
N LEU A 519 9.14 -20.18 9.01
CA LEU A 519 9.05 -21.20 10.04
C LEU A 519 8.01 -20.76 11.06
N VAL A 520 6.97 -21.57 11.24
CA VAL A 520 5.82 -21.24 12.07
C VAL A 520 5.69 -22.27 13.19
N GLY A 521 5.47 -21.80 14.41
CA GLY A 521 5.00 -22.60 15.54
C GLY A 521 3.75 -21.97 16.11
N GLU A 522 2.67 -22.74 16.27
CA GLU A 522 1.41 -22.24 16.83
C GLU A 522 0.70 -23.26 17.69
N ALA A 523 -0.08 -22.76 18.64
CA ALA A 523 -1.00 -23.52 19.47
C ALA A 523 -2.37 -22.84 19.43
N THR A 524 -3.40 -23.60 19.07
CA THR A 524 -4.77 -23.09 18.88
C THR A 524 -5.78 -23.99 19.57
N ARG A 525 -6.81 -23.38 20.14
CA ARG A 525 -8.04 -24.04 20.58
C ARG A 525 -9.16 -23.59 19.67
N SER A 526 -9.82 -24.53 19.03
CA SER A 526 -10.99 -24.32 18.19
C SER A 526 -12.22 -24.93 18.85
N ASN A 527 -13.34 -24.23 18.84
CA ASN A 527 -14.63 -24.69 19.35
C ASN A 527 -15.71 -24.39 18.31
N TYR A 528 -15.90 -25.33 17.39
CA TYR A 528 -16.92 -25.27 16.36
C TYR A 528 -18.02 -26.30 16.66
N ASN A 529 -19.21 -26.10 16.09
CA ASN A 529 -20.25 -27.13 16.15
C ASN A 529 -19.77 -28.45 15.53
N ALA A 530 -18.91 -28.39 14.53
CA ALA A 530 -18.35 -29.58 13.88
C ALA A 530 -17.42 -30.38 14.80
N PHE A 531 -16.56 -29.68 15.54
CA PHE A 531 -15.57 -30.24 16.45
C PHE A 531 -14.97 -29.14 17.37
N GLU A 532 -14.54 -29.55 18.55
CA GLU A 532 -13.62 -28.87 19.46
C GLU A 532 -12.22 -29.50 19.38
N ALA A 533 -11.23 -28.70 19.00
CA ALA A 533 -9.84 -29.11 18.85
C ALA A 533 -8.90 -28.32 19.75
N LEU A 534 -7.87 -28.98 20.28
CA LEU A 534 -6.64 -28.34 20.77
C LEU A 534 -5.48 -28.80 19.88
N THR A 535 -4.91 -27.88 19.12
CA THR A 535 -3.97 -28.17 18.03
C THR A 535 -2.65 -27.43 18.23
N GLY A 536 -1.55 -28.17 18.25
CA GLY A 536 -0.19 -27.65 18.07
C GLY A 536 0.31 -27.92 16.66
N ARG A 537 0.92 -26.92 16.01
CA ARG A 537 1.48 -27.06 14.66
C ARG A 537 2.87 -26.44 14.57
N ILE A 538 3.78 -27.16 13.92
CA ILE A 538 5.07 -26.65 13.46
C ILE A 538 5.14 -26.84 11.95
N ALA A 539 5.51 -25.80 11.21
CA ALA A 539 5.64 -25.90 9.76
C ALA A 539 6.77 -25.03 9.22
N ALA A 540 7.40 -25.49 8.15
CA ALA A 540 8.33 -24.70 7.35
C ALA A 540 7.82 -24.60 5.92
N ARG A 541 7.91 -23.40 5.32
CA ARG A 541 7.38 -23.12 3.98
C ARG A 541 8.34 -22.22 3.21
N VAL A 542 8.51 -22.52 1.92
CA VAL A 542 9.10 -21.59 0.95
C VAL A 542 8.00 -21.20 -0.04
N SER A 543 7.87 -19.90 -0.31
CA SER A 543 6.91 -19.37 -1.28
C SER A 543 7.54 -18.36 -2.23
N TYR A 544 6.91 -18.22 -3.39
CA TYR A 544 7.17 -17.17 -4.37
C TYR A 544 5.84 -16.45 -4.63
N ASP A 545 5.64 -15.33 -3.95
CA ASP A 545 4.34 -14.66 -3.83
C ASP A 545 4.24 -13.42 -4.73
N SER A 546 3.03 -13.11 -5.20
CA SER A 546 2.73 -11.86 -5.89
C SER A 546 2.64 -10.70 -4.90
N THR A 547 3.07 -9.51 -5.31
CA THR A 547 2.94 -8.28 -4.50
C THR A 547 2.03 -7.28 -5.23
N PRO A 548 1.43 -6.29 -4.54
CA PRO A 548 0.69 -5.22 -5.20
C PRO A 548 1.53 -4.41 -6.20
N ILE A 549 2.84 -4.29 -5.94
CA ILE A 549 3.80 -3.64 -6.85
C ILE A 549 4.03 -4.48 -8.09
N TRP A 550 4.13 -5.80 -7.92
CA TRP A 550 4.35 -6.72 -9.03
C TRP A 550 3.55 -8.00 -8.90
N GLN A 551 2.48 -8.02 -9.69
CA GLN A 551 1.64 -9.19 -9.85
C GLN A 551 2.34 -10.20 -10.76
N LYS A 552 2.68 -11.36 -10.19
CA LYS A 552 3.31 -12.46 -10.91
C LYS A 552 2.24 -13.33 -11.56
N LYS A 553 2.55 -13.83 -12.75
CA LYS A 553 1.66 -14.75 -13.49
C LYS A 553 1.62 -16.15 -12.88
N LEU A 554 2.72 -16.57 -12.26
CA LEU A 554 2.88 -17.86 -11.60
C LEU A 554 3.43 -17.62 -10.20
N THR A 555 2.72 -18.13 -9.20
CA THR A 555 3.16 -18.21 -7.81
C THR A 555 3.21 -19.67 -7.38
N TYR A 556 4.06 -19.99 -6.42
CA TYR A 556 4.12 -21.34 -5.89
C TYR A 556 4.57 -21.31 -4.44
N ALA A 557 4.18 -22.33 -3.69
CA ALA A 557 4.73 -22.59 -2.37
C ALA A 557 4.83 -24.07 -2.11
N TYR A 558 5.80 -24.46 -1.29
CA TYR A 558 5.96 -25.82 -0.82
C TYR A 558 6.52 -25.81 0.59
N GLY A 559 6.22 -26.86 1.36
CA GLY A 559 6.62 -26.93 2.75
C GLY A 559 6.37 -28.27 3.39
N VAL A 560 6.66 -28.32 4.68
CA VAL A 560 6.43 -29.47 5.55
C VAL A 560 5.66 -29.00 6.78
N GLN A 561 4.82 -29.86 7.33
CA GLN A 561 4.10 -29.58 8.56
C GLN A 561 4.01 -30.80 9.47
N LEU A 562 4.07 -30.53 10.76
CA LEU A 562 3.86 -31.45 11.87
C LEU A 562 2.73 -30.89 12.72
N ILE A 563 1.73 -31.73 13.01
CA ILE A 563 0.55 -31.35 13.80
C ILE A 563 0.32 -32.40 14.86
N ALA A 564 0.06 -31.96 16.08
CA ALA A 564 -0.51 -32.76 17.15
C ALA A 564 -1.83 -32.12 17.56
N THR A 565 -2.93 -32.86 17.46
CA THR A 565 -4.27 -32.30 17.68
C THR A 565 -5.16 -33.26 18.44
N SER A 566 -5.79 -32.78 19.51
CA SER A 566 -6.84 -33.51 20.22
C SER A 566 -8.19 -32.97 19.80
N GLU A 567 -9.00 -33.80 19.16
CA GLU A 567 -10.27 -33.39 18.53
C GLU A 567 -11.39 -34.33 18.97
N ASP A 568 -12.59 -33.79 19.19
CA ASP A 568 -13.78 -34.62 19.34
C ASP A 568 -14.40 -34.95 17.96
N ASP A 569 -14.90 -36.16 17.81
CA ASP A 569 -15.60 -36.62 16.62
C ASP A 569 -16.84 -37.42 17.03
N TYR A 570 -17.89 -37.34 16.22
CA TYR A 570 -19.10 -38.11 16.49
C TYR A 570 -18.94 -39.57 16.04
N SER A 571 -18.98 -40.50 16.99
CA SER A 571 -18.91 -41.93 16.73
C SER A 571 -20.32 -42.51 16.56
N PHE A 572 -20.69 -42.84 15.32
CA PHE A 572 -21.96 -43.52 15.03
C PHE A 572 -22.08 -44.89 15.70
N LEU A 573 -20.97 -45.53 16.07
CA LEU A 573 -20.96 -46.81 16.78
C LEU A 573 -21.33 -46.65 18.25
N LEU A 574 -20.85 -45.58 18.90
CA LEU A 574 -21.11 -45.27 20.30
C LEU A 574 -22.36 -44.39 20.49
N ALA A 575 -22.86 -43.80 19.40
CA ALA A 575 -23.89 -42.78 19.38
C ALA A 575 -23.57 -41.55 20.25
N ASP A 576 -22.27 -41.27 20.44
CA ASP A 576 -21.74 -40.21 21.29
C ASP A 576 -20.46 -39.61 20.66
N ARG A 577 -20.02 -38.46 21.18
CA ARG A 577 -18.74 -37.84 20.81
C ARG A 577 -17.59 -38.48 21.56
N GLU A 578 -16.56 -38.87 20.82
CA GLU A 578 -15.31 -39.40 21.35
C GLU A 578 -14.16 -38.44 21.04
N ARG A 579 -13.22 -38.29 21.97
CA ARG A 579 -12.07 -37.41 21.81
C ARG A 579 -10.81 -38.22 21.51
N ASP A 580 -10.24 -37.95 20.35
CA ASP A 580 -9.06 -38.65 19.83
C ASP A 580 -7.85 -37.74 19.75
N LEU A 581 -6.66 -38.33 19.82
CA LEU A 581 -5.39 -37.65 19.62
C LEU A 581 -4.78 -38.07 18.27
N TYR A 582 -4.56 -37.08 17.41
CA TYR A 582 -4.00 -37.27 16.08
C TYR A 582 -2.61 -36.63 16.00
N TYR A 583 -1.65 -37.40 15.51
CA TYR A 583 -0.36 -36.88 15.05
C TYR A 583 -0.31 -36.91 13.54
N ILE A 584 -0.02 -35.80 12.90
CA ILE A 584 -0.07 -35.65 11.44
C ILE A 584 1.27 -35.09 10.97
N VAL A 585 1.88 -35.78 10.00
CA VAL A 585 3.01 -35.28 9.22
C VAL A 585 2.55 -35.11 7.78
N GLY A 586 2.89 -34.00 7.16
CA GLY A 586 2.46 -33.72 5.79
C GLY A 586 3.42 -32.83 5.03
N LEU A 587 3.39 -32.96 3.71
CA LEU A 587 3.95 -31.96 2.81
C LEU A 587 2.83 -31.01 2.41
N THR A 588 3.15 -29.75 2.20
CA THR A 588 2.22 -28.76 1.67
C THR A 588 2.72 -28.28 0.31
N GLY A 589 1.81 -28.16 -0.66
CA GLY A 589 2.12 -27.68 -2.00
C GLY A 589 1.00 -26.77 -2.51
N GLN A 590 1.37 -25.61 -3.06
CA GLN A 590 0.45 -24.65 -3.65
C GLN A 590 1.00 -24.14 -4.98
N ILE A 591 0.17 -24.08 -6.01
CA ILE A 591 0.48 -23.46 -7.30
C ILE A 591 -0.62 -22.44 -7.62
N GLY A 592 -0.23 -21.22 -7.95
CA GLY A 592 -1.13 -20.14 -8.33
C GLY A 592 -0.83 -19.64 -9.74
N ILE A 593 -1.87 -19.48 -10.56
CA ILE A 593 -1.79 -18.78 -11.85
C ILE A 593 -2.71 -17.58 -11.79
N ASP A 594 -2.16 -16.39 -11.99
CA ASP A 594 -2.89 -15.13 -11.92
C ASP A 594 -2.75 -14.33 -13.21
N ARG A 595 -3.86 -14.16 -13.93
CA ARG A 595 -3.96 -13.30 -15.13
C ARG A 595 -4.96 -12.18 -14.94
N THR A 596 -5.31 -11.82 -13.70
CA THR A 596 -6.20 -10.70 -13.43
C THR A 596 -5.51 -9.37 -13.68
N ASN A 597 -6.28 -8.31 -13.86
CA ASN A 597 -5.75 -6.95 -13.99
C ASN A 597 -5.38 -6.29 -12.65
N SER A 598 -5.91 -6.77 -11.53
CA SER A 598 -5.63 -6.25 -10.19
C SER A 598 -5.68 -7.39 -9.17
N LEU A 599 -4.75 -7.36 -8.20
CA LEU A 599 -4.68 -8.36 -7.12
C LEU A 599 -5.86 -8.23 -6.16
N LEU A 600 -6.27 -6.99 -5.84
CA LEU A 600 -7.23 -6.65 -4.78
C LEU A 600 -8.67 -6.44 -5.30
N ASP A 601 -8.82 -5.89 -6.52
CA ASP A 601 -10.12 -5.62 -7.14
C ASP A 601 -10.13 -6.05 -8.62
N PRO A 602 -10.12 -7.37 -8.90
CA PRO A 602 -10.08 -7.87 -10.26
C PRO A 602 -11.39 -7.59 -11.00
N THR A 603 -11.28 -6.95 -12.17
CA THR A 603 -12.42 -6.70 -13.08
C THR A 603 -12.31 -7.48 -14.39
N LYS A 604 -11.11 -7.97 -14.74
CA LYS A 604 -10.83 -8.73 -15.95
C LYS A 604 -9.79 -9.81 -15.68
N GLY A 605 -9.97 -10.98 -16.28
CA GLY A 605 -9.00 -12.08 -16.27
C GLY A 605 -9.45 -13.25 -15.41
N PHE A 606 -8.51 -14.07 -14.95
CA PHE A 606 -8.83 -15.24 -14.13
C PHE A 606 -7.68 -15.59 -13.17
N ARG A 607 -8.02 -16.35 -12.14
CA ARG A 607 -7.11 -16.91 -11.14
C ARG A 607 -7.35 -18.40 -10.97
N ILE A 608 -6.28 -19.17 -10.83
CA ILE A 608 -6.32 -20.60 -10.50
C ILE A 608 -5.39 -20.83 -9.33
N THR A 609 -5.89 -21.46 -8.27
CA THR A 609 -5.09 -21.89 -7.12
C THR A 609 -5.30 -23.37 -6.91
N THR A 610 -4.21 -24.13 -6.92
CA THR A 610 -4.21 -25.57 -6.65
C THR A 610 -3.44 -25.83 -5.36
N LEU A 611 -4.05 -26.55 -4.43
CA LEU A 611 -3.47 -27.02 -3.18
C LEU A 611 -3.35 -28.55 -3.22
N ILE A 612 -2.20 -29.07 -2.83
CA ILE A 612 -1.93 -30.51 -2.73
C ILE A 612 -1.19 -30.78 -1.42
N GLU A 613 -1.74 -31.64 -0.58
CA GLU A 613 -1.20 -31.96 0.74
C GLU A 613 -1.23 -33.49 0.95
N PRO A 614 -0.14 -34.20 0.61
CA PRO A 614 0.02 -35.60 1.02
C PRO A 614 0.41 -35.66 2.51
N GLU A 615 -0.37 -36.41 3.29
CA GLU A 615 -0.26 -36.48 4.74
C GLU A 615 -0.35 -37.92 5.24
N GLY A 616 0.26 -38.15 6.40
CA GLY A 616 0.06 -39.36 7.20
C GLY A 616 -0.44 -38.97 8.58
N SER A 617 -1.59 -39.53 8.98
CA SER A 617 -2.13 -39.35 10.33
C SER A 617 -1.97 -40.63 11.14
N MET A 618 -1.65 -40.48 12.42
CA MET A 618 -1.59 -41.54 13.42
C MET A 618 -2.59 -41.22 14.54
N SER A 619 -3.63 -42.05 14.65
CA SER A 619 -4.53 -42.14 15.81
C SER A 619 -4.87 -43.62 15.98
N GLY A 620 -4.15 -44.29 16.90
CA GLY A 620 -4.13 -45.76 17.04
C GLY A 620 -3.42 -46.49 15.89
N ARG A 621 -3.79 -46.22 14.63
CA ARG A 621 -3.18 -46.79 13.41
C ARG A 621 -2.81 -45.70 12.40
N PHE A 622 -1.67 -45.89 11.74
CA PHE A 622 -1.23 -45.00 10.65
C PHE A 622 -2.16 -45.08 9.43
N SER A 623 -2.59 -43.91 8.95
CA SER A 623 -3.49 -43.73 7.82
C SER A 623 -2.94 -42.67 6.87
N PRO A 624 -2.41 -43.04 5.69
CA PRO A 624 -1.99 -42.09 4.67
C PRO A 624 -3.18 -41.56 3.88
N TYR A 625 -3.15 -40.28 3.53
CA TYR A 625 -4.12 -39.64 2.67
C TYR A 625 -3.51 -38.45 1.91
N ALA A 626 -4.21 -37.98 0.89
CA ALA A 626 -3.83 -36.77 0.17
C ALA A 626 -5.05 -35.86 0.02
N ARG A 627 -4.92 -34.61 0.48
CA ARG A 627 -5.93 -33.56 0.27
C ARG A 627 -5.54 -32.78 -0.99
N ALA A 628 -6.46 -32.66 -1.92
CA ALA A 628 -6.29 -31.85 -3.12
C ALA A 628 -7.46 -30.89 -3.25
N ARG A 629 -7.20 -29.63 -3.58
CA ARG A 629 -8.22 -28.61 -3.82
C ARG A 629 -7.82 -27.72 -4.98
N VAL A 630 -8.77 -27.42 -5.85
CA VAL A 630 -8.61 -26.46 -6.95
C VAL A 630 -9.67 -25.38 -6.80
N ASP A 631 -9.23 -24.13 -6.79
CA ASP A 631 -10.05 -22.92 -6.82
C ASP A 631 -9.81 -22.21 -8.16
N VAL A 632 -10.87 -21.92 -8.91
CA VAL A 632 -10.82 -21.16 -10.16
C VAL A 632 -11.75 -19.97 -10.04
N SER A 633 -11.27 -18.76 -10.29
CA SER A 633 -12.09 -17.56 -10.39
C SER A 633 -11.88 -16.83 -11.72
N GLY A 634 -12.93 -16.21 -12.25
CA GLY A 634 -12.91 -15.49 -13.52
C GLY A 634 -13.74 -14.21 -13.47
N TYR A 635 -13.28 -13.20 -14.21
CA TYR A 635 -13.83 -11.84 -14.21
C TYR A 635 -13.96 -11.34 -15.65
N TYR A 636 -15.15 -10.91 -16.00
CA TYR A 636 -15.48 -10.45 -17.34
C TYR A 636 -16.21 -9.09 -17.28
N PRO A 637 -15.58 -8.00 -17.74
CA PRO A 637 -16.22 -6.69 -17.80
C PRO A 637 -17.15 -6.65 -19.00
N VAL A 638 -18.46 -6.61 -18.76
CA VAL A 638 -19.49 -6.54 -19.83
C VAL A 638 -19.83 -5.10 -20.20
N ALA A 639 -19.56 -4.16 -19.30
CA ALA A 639 -19.64 -2.72 -19.49
C ALA A 639 -18.56 -2.04 -18.63
N GLU A 640 -18.37 -0.72 -18.78
CA GLU A 640 -17.39 0.05 -17.98
C GLU A 640 -17.63 -0.05 -16.47
N ASN A 641 -18.89 -0.21 -16.07
CA ASN A 641 -19.34 -0.25 -14.69
C ASN A 641 -19.93 -1.61 -14.26
N ILE A 642 -19.96 -2.62 -15.15
CA ILE A 642 -20.52 -3.94 -14.85
C ILE A 642 -19.49 -5.04 -15.09
N VAL A 643 -19.24 -5.83 -14.05
CA VAL A 643 -18.37 -7.02 -14.08
C VAL A 643 -19.18 -8.24 -13.70
N LEU A 644 -19.12 -9.27 -14.54
CA LEU A 644 -19.56 -10.62 -14.18
C LEU A 644 -18.37 -11.38 -13.59
N ALA A 645 -18.55 -11.94 -12.40
CA ALA A 645 -17.52 -12.71 -11.72
C ALA A 645 -18.04 -14.10 -11.37
N GLY A 646 -17.18 -15.11 -11.47
CA GLY A 646 -17.51 -16.48 -11.11
C GLY A 646 -16.37 -17.16 -10.37
N ARG A 647 -16.70 -18.07 -9.45
CA ARG A 647 -15.76 -18.95 -8.77
C ARG A 647 -16.26 -20.39 -8.80
N VAL A 648 -15.35 -21.33 -8.97
CA VAL A 648 -15.57 -22.76 -8.75
C VAL A 648 -14.49 -23.28 -7.81
N ARG A 649 -14.89 -24.08 -6.81
CA ARG A 649 -13.99 -24.82 -5.91
C ARG A 649 -14.34 -26.29 -5.97
N VAL A 650 -13.32 -27.14 -6.10
CA VAL A 650 -13.47 -28.59 -5.99
C VAL A 650 -12.37 -29.13 -5.08
N GLY A 651 -12.73 -30.01 -4.15
CA GLY A 651 -11.80 -30.64 -3.21
C GLY A 651 -12.05 -32.14 -3.06
N SER A 652 -10.97 -32.89 -2.83
CA SER A 652 -10.97 -34.34 -2.66
C SER A 652 -9.91 -34.80 -1.64
N ILE A 653 -10.26 -35.78 -0.82
CA ILE A 653 -9.36 -36.48 0.12
C ILE A 653 -9.27 -37.96 -0.27
N LEU A 654 -8.13 -38.35 -0.83
CA LEU A 654 -7.84 -39.70 -1.31
C LEU A 654 -7.11 -40.51 -0.24
N GLY A 655 -7.28 -41.83 -0.22
CA GLY A 655 -6.61 -42.73 0.74
C GLY A 655 -7.48 -43.07 1.95
N ALA A 656 -7.29 -42.38 3.08
CA ALA A 656 -7.98 -42.68 4.34
C ALA A 656 -9.51 -42.48 4.28
N ALA A 657 -10.24 -43.32 5.04
CA ALA A 657 -11.66 -43.14 5.28
C ALA A 657 -11.92 -41.91 6.17
N ARG A 658 -13.14 -41.36 6.12
CA ARG A 658 -13.49 -40.08 6.79
C ARG A 658 -13.27 -40.18 8.30
N GLU A 659 -13.69 -41.30 8.87
CA GLU A 659 -13.63 -41.62 10.30
C GLU A 659 -12.19 -41.70 10.83
N ARG A 660 -11.20 -41.82 9.95
CA ARG A 660 -9.77 -41.83 10.32
C ARG A 660 -9.08 -40.49 10.08
N LEU A 661 -9.81 -39.53 9.51
CA LEU A 661 -9.32 -38.16 9.37
C LEU A 661 -9.71 -37.40 10.63
N ALA A 662 -8.73 -36.72 11.22
CA ALA A 662 -9.00 -35.68 12.20
C ALA A 662 -10.09 -34.73 11.63
N PRO A 663 -11.18 -34.45 12.38
CA PRO A 663 -12.24 -33.55 11.97
C PRO A 663 -11.78 -32.25 11.31
N SER A 664 -10.70 -31.64 11.81
CA SER A 664 -10.09 -30.42 11.26
C SER A 664 -9.51 -30.56 9.85
N ARG A 665 -9.27 -31.80 9.38
CA ARG A 665 -8.72 -32.09 8.04
C ARG A 665 -9.77 -32.40 7.00
N ARG A 666 -11.03 -32.56 7.41
CA ARG A 666 -12.18 -32.79 6.52
C ARG A 666 -12.54 -31.52 5.75
N PHE A 667 -13.32 -31.66 4.69
CA PHE A 667 -13.92 -30.51 4.02
C PHE A 667 -15.27 -30.15 4.65
N TYR A 668 -15.54 -28.84 4.69
CA TYR A 668 -16.78 -28.23 5.17
C TYR A 668 -17.21 -27.12 4.20
N ALA A 669 -18.51 -26.83 4.13
CA ALA A 669 -19.07 -25.76 3.31
C ALA A 669 -20.23 -25.05 4.01
N GLY A 670 -20.54 -23.82 3.55
CA GLY A 670 -21.49 -22.90 4.16
C GLY A 670 -20.79 -21.74 4.90
N GLY A 671 -21.36 -20.54 4.81
CA GLY A 671 -20.80 -19.31 5.39
C GLY A 671 -20.30 -18.31 4.35
N GLY A 672 -19.72 -17.19 4.81
CA GLY A 672 -19.42 -16.02 3.97
C GLY A 672 -18.30 -16.18 2.94
N GLY A 673 -17.46 -17.21 3.08
CA GLY A 673 -16.39 -17.57 2.12
C GLY A 673 -16.69 -18.83 1.28
N SER A 674 -17.89 -19.37 1.41
CA SER A 674 -18.34 -20.63 0.80
C SER A 674 -19.69 -20.38 0.09
N VAL A 675 -20.77 -21.03 0.52
CA VAL A 675 -22.13 -20.82 0.02
C VAL A 675 -22.86 -19.88 0.95
N ARG A 676 -23.01 -18.61 0.55
CA ARG A 676 -23.70 -17.58 1.34
C ARG A 676 -25.19 -17.91 1.48
N GLY A 677 -25.76 -17.57 2.63
CA GLY A 677 -27.14 -17.88 3.02
C GLY A 677 -27.24 -19.07 3.98
N PHE A 678 -26.23 -19.94 4.01
CA PHE A 678 -26.13 -21.02 5.00
C PHE A 678 -25.22 -20.62 6.17
N GLY A 679 -25.45 -21.24 7.33
CA GLY A 679 -24.57 -21.10 8.49
C GLY A 679 -23.17 -21.66 8.22
N TYR A 680 -22.18 -21.18 8.97
CA TYR A 680 -20.80 -21.62 8.85
C TYR A 680 -20.68 -23.15 8.97
N GLN A 681 -20.08 -23.80 7.97
CA GLN A 681 -19.86 -25.26 7.89
C GLN A 681 -21.13 -26.15 7.90
N GLN A 682 -22.34 -25.57 7.76
CA GLN A 682 -23.59 -26.32 7.93
C GLN A 682 -24.02 -27.17 6.72
N LEU A 683 -23.30 -27.09 5.59
CA LEU A 683 -23.58 -27.92 4.42
C LEU A 683 -22.82 -29.24 4.49
N GLY A 684 -23.54 -30.34 4.23
CA GLY A 684 -22.97 -31.67 4.14
C GLY A 684 -23.66 -32.70 5.02
N PRO A 685 -22.97 -33.83 5.26
CA PRO A 685 -23.40 -34.84 6.21
C PRO A 685 -23.47 -34.25 7.63
N LYS A 686 -24.42 -34.76 8.41
CA LYS A 686 -24.66 -34.34 9.80
C LYS A 686 -24.86 -35.54 10.71
N ASP A 687 -24.64 -35.33 12.00
CA ASP A 687 -24.98 -36.29 13.04
C ASP A 687 -26.48 -36.22 13.42
N PRO A 688 -26.98 -37.10 14.31
CA PRO A 688 -28.36 -37.05 14.78
C PRO A 688 -28.75 -35.77 15.56
N ASN A 689 -27.78 -35.03 16.08
CA ASN A 689 -27.98 -33.74 16.75
C ASN A 689 -28.01 -32.57 15.75
N ASN A 690 -27.90 -32.86 14.44
CA ASN A 690 -27.87 -31.91 13.34
C ASN A 690 -26.59 -31.04 13.29
N ASP A 691 -25.52 -31.52 13.91
CA ASP A 691 -24.18 -30.94 13.83
C ASP A 691 -23.41 -31.47 12.61
N PRO A 692 -22.61 -30.62 11.93
CA PRO A 692 -21.88 -31.01 10.74
C PRO A 692 -20.69 -31.91 11.07
N ILE A 693 -20.51 -32.99 10.31
CA ILE A 693 -19.39 -33.96 10.53
C ILE A 693 -18.33 -33.92 9.42
N GLY A 694 -18.52 -33.02 8.45
CA GLY A 694 -17.64 -32.82 7.30
C GLY A 694 -17.62 -33.99 6.32
N GLY A 695 -16.72 -33.91 5.34
CA GLY A 695 -16.62 -34.89 4.27
C GLY A 695 -15.23 -35.01 3.65
N ARG A 696 -15.12 -35.95 2.71
CA ARG A 696 -13.91 -36.22 1.94
C ARG A 696 -13.89 -35.55 0.59
N SER A 697 -14.98 -34.94 0.16
CA SER A 697 -14.99 -34.11 -1.04
C SER A 697 -15.97 -32.96 -0.92
N VAL A 698 -15.74 -31.92 -1.69
CA VAL A 698 -16.53 -30.69 -1.71
C VAL A 698 -16.58 -30.14 -3.12
N ASN A 699 -17.71 -29.56 -3.49
CA ASN A 699 -17.79 -28.66 -4.64
C ASN A 699 -18.57 -27.40 -4.28
N GLU A 700 -18.09 -26.26 -4.74
CA GLU A 700 -18.76 -24.96 -4.60
C GLU A 700 -18.69 -24.22 -5.93
N ALA A 701 -19.71 -23.41 -6.21
CA ALA A 701 -19.75 -22.46 -7.28
C ALA A 701 -20.36 -21.15 -6.76
N ALA A 702 -19.85 -20.01 -7.21
CA ALA A 702 -20.41 -18.70 -6.91
C ALA A 702 -20.43 -17.88 -8.19
N PHE A 703 -21.49 -17.12 -8.38
CA PHE A 703 -21.66 -16.19 -9.49
C PHE A 703 -22.12 -14.83 -8.97
N GLU A 704 -21.48 -13.76 -9.43
CA GLU A 704 -21.78 -12.39 -9.05
C GLU A 704 -21.93 -11.49 -10.28
N ALA A 705 -22.94 -10.62 -10.25
CA ALA A 705 -23.06 -9.47 -11.12
C ALA A 705 -22.77 -8.21 -10.31
N ARG A 706 -21.65 -7.55 -10.59
CA ARG A 706 -21.12 -6.40 -9.85
C ARG A 706 -21.36 -5.13 -10.64
N TYR A 707 -22.09 -4.18 -10.07
CA TYR A 707 -22.33 -2.85 -10.63
C TYR A 707 -21.65 -1.78 -9.78
N ARG A 708 -20.77 -0.97 -10.37
CA ARG A 708 -20.04 0.11 -9.68
C ARG A 708 -20.52 1.48 -10.12
N PHE A 709 -20.74 2.38 -9.17
CA PHE A 709 -21.07 3.78 -9.41
C PHE A 709 -20.29 4.66 -8.45
N GLY A 710 -19.28 5.36 -8.97
CA GLY A 710 -18.30 6.10 -8.17
C GLY A 710 -17.55 5.19 -7.18
N ASN A 711 -17.61 5.56 -5.89
CA ASN A 711 -16.98 4.82 -4.79
C ASN A 711 -17.91 3.78 -4.16
N PHE A 712 -19.09 3.54 -4.74
CA PHE A 712 -20.06 2.57 -4.26
C PHE A 712 -20.34 1.50 -5.32
N GLY A 713 -20.88 0.37 -4.89
CA GLY A 713 -21.35 -0.66 -5.80
C GLY A 713 -22.43 -1.55 -5.19
N ILE A 714 -23.19 -2.21 -6.07
CA ILE A 714 -24.20 -3.21 -5.72
C ILE A 714 -23.84 -4.52 -6.42
N VAL A 715 -24.00 -5.62 -5.71
CA VAL A 715 -23.69 -6.96 -6.20
C VAL A 715 -24.91 -7.85 -6.03
N GLY A 716 -25.39 -8.47 -7.11
CA GLY A 716 -26.32 -9.59 -7.03
C GLY A 716 -25.54 -10.90 -7.15
N PHE A 717 -25.86 -11.91 -6.34
CA PHE A 717 -25.11 -13.17 -6.38
C PHE A 717 -25.97 -14.41 -6.14
N VAL A 718 -25.49 -15.52 -6.67
CA VAL A 718 -25.99 -16.88 -6.43
C VAL A 718 -24.80 -17.80 -6.17
N ASP A 719 -24.85 -18.50 -5.06
CA ASP A 719 -23.86 -19.49 -4.66
C ASP A 719 -24.50 -20.88 -4.62
N ALA A 720 -23.70 -21.90 -4.86
CA ALA A 720 -24.11 -23.29 -4.84
C ALA A 720 -22.99 -24.17 -4.26
N GLY A 721 -23.32 -25.21 -3.51
CA GLY A 721 -22.30 -26.15 -3.07
C GLY A 721 -22.81 -27.26 -2.17
N GLN A 722 -21.94 -28.24 -1.96
CA GLN A 722 -22.20 -29.40 -1.11
C GLN A 722 -20.89 -30.13 -0.73
N VAL A 723 -20.95 -30.85 0.38
CA VAL A 723 -19.90 -31.73 0.92
C VAL A 723 -20.37 -33.18 0.94
N TYR A 724 -19.47 -34.13 0.69
CA TYR A 724 -19.78 -35.56 0.58
C TYR A 724 -18.86 -36.44 1.40
N THR A 725 -19.36 -37.59 1.84
CA THR A 725 -18.58 -38.60 2.56
C THR A 725 -17.59 -39.34 1.64
N GLY A 726 -17.90 -39.46 0.35
CA GLY A 726 -17.02 -40.03 -0.67
C GLY A 726 -15.87 -39.10 -1.05
N SER A 727 -14.78 -39.66 -1.59
CA SER A 727 -13.62 -38.87 -2.03
C SER A 727 -13.84 -38.16 -3.36
N THR A 728 -14.88 -38.54 -4.12
CA THR A 728 -15.24 -37.88 -5.38
C THR A 728 -16.56 -37.13 -5.19
N PRO A 729 -16.64 -35.83 -5.51
CA PRO A 729 -17.91 -35.11 -5.50
C PRO A 729 -18.90 -35.78 -6.45
N ASP A 730 -20.09 -36.11 -5.95
CA ASP A 730 -21.15 -36.76 -6.74
C ASP A 730 -22.21 -35.77 -7.25
N PHE A 731 -22.12 -34.49 -6.85
CA PHE A 731 -23.04 -33.41 -7.22
C PHE A 731 -24.50 -33.65 -6.80
N SER A 732 -24.75 -34.60 -5.89
CA SER A 732 -26.06 -34.85 -5.31
C SER A 732 -26.41 -33.81 -4.24
N ASN A 733 -27.71 -33.61 -3.98
CA ASN A 733 -28.20 -32.75 -2.90
C ASN A 733 -27.62 -31.33 -2.88
N MET A 734 -27.29 -30.77 -4.05
CA MET A 734 -26.76 -29.41 -4.18
C MET A 734 -27.65 -28.41 -3.46
N ARG A 735 -27.02 -27.54 -2.66
CA ARG A 735 -27.70 -26.46 -1.94
C ARG A 735 -27.33 -25.14 -2.57
N PHE A 736 -28.28 -24.21 -2.62
CA PHE A 736 -28.14 -22.94 -3.31
C PHE A 736 -28.50 -21.80 -2.37
N GLY A 737 -27.77 -20.70 -2.43
CA GLY A 737 -28.07 -19.48 -1.73
C GLY A 737 -28.03 -18.30 -2.69
N ALA A 738 -28.88 -17.30 -2.45
CA ALA A 738 -28.93 -16.10 -3.28
C ALA A 738 -28.99 -14.86 -2.39
N GLY A 739 -28.45 -13.76 -2.90
CA GLY A 739 -28.38 -12.53 -2.12
C GLY A 739 -28.00 -11.29 -2.91
N ILE A 740 -27.94 -10.20 -2.16
CA ILE A 740 -27.53 -8.89 -2.62
C ILE A 740 -26.49 -8.32 -1.66
N GLY A 741 -25.54 -7.56 -2.18
CA GLY A 741 -24.47 -6.95 -1.39
C GLY A 741 -24.18 -5.51 -1.79
N GLY A 742 -23.83 -4.70 -0.79
CA GLY A 742 -23.27 -3.36 -0.98
C GLY A 742 -21.75 -3.40 -0.97
N ARG A 743 -21.12 -2.52 -1.76
CA ARG A 743 -19.66 -2.32 -1.81
C ARG A 743 -19.33 -0.85 -1.57
N PHE A 744 -18.30 -0.59 -0.78
CA PHE A 744 -17.66 0.71 -0.67
C PHE A 744 -16.18 0.57 -1.03
N TYR A 745 -15.77 1.20 -2.12
CA TYR A 745 -14.42 1.08 -2.68
C TYR A 745 -13.47 2.05 -1.99
N THR A 746 -12.45 1.53 -1.31
CA THR A 746 -11.36 2.31 -0.72
C THR A 746 -10.08 2.13 -1.54
N ASN A 747 -9.05 2.92 -1.22
CA ASN A 747 -7.73 2.82 -1.86
C ASN A 747 -7.01 1.49 -1.57
N PHE A 748 -7.43 0.72 -0.56
CA PHE A 748 -6.81 -0.54 -0.16
C PHE A 748 -7.70 -1.77 -0.43
N GLY A 749 -8.90 -1.58 -0.96
CA GLY A 749 -9.82 -2.66 -1.35
C GLY A 749 -11.29 -2.39 -0.98
N PRO A 750 -12.26 -3.08 -1.60
CA PRO A 750 -13.68 -2.84 -1.33
C PRO A 750 -14.09 -3.40 0.04
N MET A 751 -14.83 -2.62 0.82
CA MET A 751 -15.59 -3.12 1.97
C MET A 751 -16.92 -3.70 1.49
N ARG A 752 -17.32 -4.87 2.02
CA ARG A 752 -18.55 -5.57 1.63
C ARG A 752 -19.53 -5.75 2.78
N LEU A 753 -20.80 -5.59 2.46
CA LEU A 753 -21.95 -6.00 3.27
C LEU A 753 -22.85 -6.87 2.38
N ASP A 754 -22.90 -8.17 2.64
CA ASP A 754 -23.72 -9.13 1.88
C ASP A 754 -24.88 -9.65 2.73
N VAL A 755 -26.06 -9.73 2.13
CA VAL A 755 -27.26 -10.32 2.72
C VAL A 755 -27.72 -11.47 1.83
N ALA A 756 -27.85 -12.66 2.39
CA ALA A 756 -28.18 -13.87 1.62
C ALA A 756 -29.26 -14.72 2.30
N THR A 757 -29.95 -15.53 1.51
CA THR A 757 -30.95 -16.51 1.97
C THR A 757 -30.77 -17.85 1.25
N PRO A 758 -30.99 -19.00 1.92
CA PRO A 758 -31.07 -20.30 1.27
C PRO A 758 -32.23 -20.37 0.29
N ILE A 759 -31.97 -20.88 -0.91
CA ILE A 759 -33.01 -21.37 -1.82
C ILE A 759 -33.42 -22.76 -1.34
N ASP A 760 -34.73 -23.02 -1.28
CA ASP A 760 -35.30 -24.26 -0.74
C ASP A 760 -34.84 -24.55 0.70
N ARG A 761 -35.13 -23.59 1.59
CA ARG A 761 -34.74 -23.60 3.00
C ARG A 761 -35.35 -24.80 3.75
N LYS A 762 -34.51 -25.54 4.47
CA LYS A 762 -34.90 -26.65 5.35
C LYS A 762 -35.08 -26.21 6.81
N PRO A 763 -35.81 -26.97 7.64
CA PRO A 763 -35.85 -26.74 9.09
C PRO A 763 -34.44 -26.72 9.69
N GLY A 764 -34.18 -25.81 10.63
CA GLY A 764 -32.85 -25.60 11.23
C GLY A 764 -31.92 -24.67 10.44
N GLU A 765 -32.24 -24.31 9.20
CA GLU A 765 -31.46 -23.34 8.42
C GLU A 765 -31.93 -21.89 8.68
N SER A 766 -30.96 -20.98 8.76
CA SER A 766 -31.17 -19.53 8.90
C SER A 766 -32.05 -18.99 7.78
N ARG A 767 -32.94 -18.05 8.10
CA ARG A 767 -33.78 -17.40 7.09
C ARG A 767 -33.00 -16.37 6.29
N ILE A 768 -32.15 -15.60 6.97
CA ILE A 768 -31.30 -14.56 6.40
C ILE A 768 -29.95 -14.63 7.11
N SER A 769 -28.88 -14.46 6.34
CA SER A 769 -27.51 -14.36 6.85
C SER A 769 -26.90 -13.05 6.37
N VAL A 770 -26.17 -12.38 7.27
CA VAL A 770 -25.47 -11.12 7.00
C VAL A 770 -23.97 -11.34 7.16
N TYR A 771 -23.20 -10.85 6.19
CA TYR A 771 -21.75 -10.97 6.15
C TYR A 771 -21.12 -9.59 5.94
N VAL A 772 -20.08 -9.28 6.72
CA VAL A 772 -19.28 -8.07 6.59
C VAL A 772 -17.81 -8.47 6.44
N SER A 773 -17.12 -7.94 5.42
CA SER A 773 -15.66 -8.14 5.30
C SER A 773 -15.00 -7.08 4.42
N ILE A 774 -13.69 -7.19 4.27
CA ILE A 774 -12.86 -6.38 3.36
C ILE A 774 -12.38 -7.28 2.20
N GLY A 775 -12.27 -6.71 1.00
CA GLY A 775 -11.92 -7.40 -0.24
C GLY A 775 -13.14 -7.89 -1.04
N GLN A 776 -12.89 -8.29 -2.30
CA GLN A 776 -13.88 -9.03 -3.09
C GLN A 776 -14.11 -10.42 -2.50
N ALA A 777 -15.24 -11.06 -2.85
CA ALA A 777 -15.59 -12.36 -2.28
C ALA A 777 -14.68 -13.51 -2.71
N PHE A 778 -14.02 -13.36 -3.85
CA PHE A 778 -13.04 -14.25 -4.43
C PHE A 778 -12.23 -13.52 -5.50
#